data_AF-A0ABD5WYG5-F1
#
_entry.id   AF-A0ABD5WYG5-F1
#
_cell.length_a   1.000
_cell.length_b   1.000
_cell.length_c   1.000
_cell.angle_alpha   90.00
_cell.angle_beta   90.00
_cell.angle_gamma   90.00
#
_symmetry.space_group_name_H-M   'P 1'
#
loop_
_entity.id
_entity.type
_entity.pdbx_description
1 polymer ?
#
loop_
_entity_poly.entity_id
_entity_poly.type
_entity_poly.pdbx_seq_one_letter_code
_entity_poly.pdbx_strand_id
1 'polypeptide(L)'
;MTDFELTRRRLLASGVAGAATLAGGAVLLDGEDAPPETASVEDERARTMAAAHAPDLYFGVGERWFPTDPRVYAAESGDESVLDGFTAFDGYSRDIDEAGEPPHRTAFYNVVEYADTDLTVVQYWFYSAFDQFTTNFHWHDWELLQVFLDTSEETGDPETGAPQLLVASAHSRSVPNNEFLDPETDRASIISEVGSHSSALGVNETKATFERLPIATDIADISNGVFAVTEIPAAYGLPRGEGYRLPFAVPELDGDPIYEHPDLPNVTRDHLVPAEMTVGSFAGLPTPPSDLPLRETGHQFAFVEADTAATADYTYELAPMSEMTVEEFTGPQLSFEFAVPSFAEDAIASHITTTGTPKTQPRYRNPIADVTDPRHRSALSERFDVDVAGLAGDVVGLLREATSTDDTPGSNGVETTDPTVEGVALLESDPVAVPTFNGVVALRDVPEGDHRLTVNGAGVAPYSQGLTHTDDGEATTAGVDGEVVVAANEDAVKVRAEPASDAPGVARMAVEDDVAGRVFDAPPPTGDDDESDDRGVAVYAHREGAYTTEIEDSEGGIGAFRVNPRAGQSTATLADVRTGKASLTSFLLTLLTETTAQAAVFEDGTPDGIDEVDVPDSTTEQEGDAAAVVDAVVGETTETVDSAVDDDTVDEETNTTDTTDTVDATNTTDSTTDTVDGSTETTNTTEDTVDDTTDTVDDETTTNTTTATETATATATDDDDGRGDVLDDLRLQTDGFTGLLNALRAGTRAAQRADEAAKAGDAEAADNRLRGLQERTAAIADAIERNRETLPDQLPELVERRLPQVETRIEQALTAER
;
A
#
# COMPACT_ATOMS: atom_id res chain seq x y z
N MET A 1 -18.80 52.43 16.16
CA MET A 1 -20.24 52.75 16.09
C MET A 1 -20.72 52.50 14.67
N THR A 2 -21.28 51.34 14.36
CA THR A 2 -21.43 50.15 15.20
C THR A 2 -21.20 48.93 14.34
N ASP A 3 -20.40 48.03 14.85
CA ASP A 3 -20.03 46.77 14.26
C ASP A 3 -21.26 45.83 14.21
N PHE A 4 -21.31 44.98 13.19
CA PHE A 4 -22.24 43.86 13.13
C PHE A 4 -21.51 42.66 12.53
N GLU A 5 -20.93 41.86 13.42
CA GLU A 5 -20.37 40.56 13.09
C GLU A 5 -21.49 39.64 12.58
N LEU A 6 -21.29 39.01 11.42
CA LEU A 6 -22.18 37.98 10.89
C LEU A 6 -21.60 36.60 11.20
N THR A 7 -21.80 36.14 12.42
CA THR A 7 -21.36 34.81 12.88
C THR A 7 -22.00 33.69 12.04
N ARG A 8 -21.22 32.70 11.56
CA ARG A 8 -21.66 31.52 10.76
C ARG A 8 -22.99 30.91 11.27
N ARG A 9 -23.18 30.88 12.59
CA ARG A 9 -24.27 30.23 13.36
C ARG A 9 -25.71 30.76 13.15
N ARG A 10 -26.01 31.45 12.04
CA ARG A 10 -27.37 31.92 11.70
C ARG A 10 -27.86 31.62 10.29
N LEU A 11 -27.05 31.01 9.43
CA LEU A 11 -27.44 30.64 8.06
C LEU A 11 -28.22 29.30 8.03
N LEU A 12 -27.90 28.37 8.93
CA LEU A 12 -28.51 27.04 9.09
C LEU A 12 -29.92 27.01 9.72
N ALA A 13 -30.69 28.10 9.65
CA ALA A 13 -31.99 28.22 10.33
C ALA A 13 -33.17 28.62 9.42
N SER A 14 -32.95 28.80 8.12
CA SER A 14 -34.00 29.17 7.16
C SER A 14 -33.58 28.85 5.72
N GLY A 15 -33.62 27.57 5.33
CA GLY A 15 -33.10 27.10 4.04
C GLY A 15 -33.76 25.85 3.43
N VAL A 16 -34.93 25.41 3.92
CA VAL A 16 -35.66 24.28 3.31
C VAL A 16 -36.36 24.73 2.03
N ALA A 17 -35.61 24.76 0.91
CA ALA A 17 -36.11 24.69 -0.47
C ALA A 17 -34.95 24.66 -1.48
N GLY A 18 -34.87 23.61 -2.30
CA GLY A 18 -34.06 23.57 -3.51
C GLY A 18 -32.67 22.93 -3.35
N ALA A 19 -32.61 21.60 -3.50
CA ALA A 19 -31.43 21.00 -4.10
C ALA A 19 -31.31 21.53 -5.54
N ALA A 20 -30.17 22.13 -5.86
CA ALA A 20 -29.82 22.55 -7.21
C ALA A 20 -28.49 21.89 -7.55
N THR A 21 -28.44 21.20 -8.69
CA THR A 21 -27.27 20.42 -9.11
C THR A 21 -26.02 21.29 -9.20
N LEU A 22 -24.93 20.81 -8.61
CA LEU A 22 -23.59 21.32 -8.87
C LEU A 22 -23.14 20.84 -10.25
N ALA A 23 -23.64 21.51 -11.29
CA ALA A 23 -23.03 21.42 -12.61
C ALA A 23 -21.62 22.05 -12.53
N GLY A 24 -20.59 21.23 -12.77
CA GLY A 24 -19.19 21.67 -12.79
C GLY A 24 -18.99 22.89 -13.68
N GLY A 25 -18.27 23.88 -13.17
CA GLY A 25 -18.10 25.17 -13.84
C GLY A 25 -17.07 25.10 -14.97
N ALA A 26 -17.49 24.68 -16.16
CA ALA A 26 -16.65 24.66 -17.36
C ALA A 26 -15.95 26.02 -17.57
N VAL A 27 -14.63 26.04 -17.38
CA VAL A 27 -13.78 27.19 -17.72
C VAL A 27 -13.58 27.16 -19.23
N LEU A 28 -14.20 28.12 -19.92
CA LEU A 28 -14.16 28.23 -21.39
C LEU A 28 -12.72 28.38 -21.91
N LEU A 29 -12.10 27.27 -22.27
CA LEU A 29 -10.96 27.19 -23.16
C LEU A 29 -11.48 27.01 -24.59
N ASP A 30 -10.96 27.82 -25.51
CA ASP A 30 -11.52 28.02 -26.86
C ASP A 30 -11.03 26.91 -27.82
N GLY A 31 -11.53 25.67 -27.65
CA GLY A 31 -11.07 24.54 -28.47
C GLY A 31 -11.61 23.12 -28.20
N GLU A 32 -12.67 22.92 -27.42
CA GLU A 32 -13.27 21.57 -27.24
C GLU A 32 -14.01 21.11 -28.52
N ASP A 33 -13.61 19.97 -29.08
CA ASP A 33 -14.34 19.31 -30.16
C ASP A 33 -15.66 18.71 -29.67
N ALA A 34 -16.68 18.66 -30.53
CA ALA A 34 -18.00 18.16 -30.17
C ALA A 34 -18.03 16.62 -30.20
N PRO A 35 -18.67 15.94 -29.22
CA PRO A 35 -18.72 14.48 -29.19
C PRO A 35 -19.38 13.93 -30.47
N PRO A 36 -18.95 12.74 -30.95
CA PRO A 36 -19.38 12.18 -32.23
C PRO A 36 -20.90 12.05 -32.34
N GLU A 37 -21.44 12.38 -33.52
CA GLU A 37 -22.89 12.28 -33.77
C GLU A 37 -23.32 10.81 -33.87
N THR A 38 -24.33 10.43 -33.09
CA THR A 38 -24.87 9.07 -33.03
C THR A 38 -26.40 9.04 -33.21
N ALA A 39 -26.92 7.92 -33.71
CA ALA A 39 -28.34 7.69 -33.93
C ALA A 39 -28.81 6.35 -33.34
N SER A 40 -30.13 6.23 -33.12
CA SER A 40 -30.78 5.00 -32.66
C SER A 40 -31.20 4.12 -33.82
N VAL A 41 -30.86 2.83 -33.78
CA VAL A 41 -31.25 1.85 -34.80
C VAL A 41 -32.75 1.47 -34.68
N GLU A 42 -33.44 1.25 -35.80
CA GLU A 42 -34.85 0.83 -35.86
C GLU A 42 -35.12 -0.49 -35.12
N ASP A 43 -36.22 -0.56 -34.36
CA ASP A 43 -36.54 -1.61 -33.36
C ASP A 43 -36.31 -3.06 -33.84
N GLU A 44 -36.71 -3.41 -35.08
CA GLU A 44 -36.61 -4.78 -35.62
C GLU A 44 -35.16 -5.19 -35.94
N ARG A 45 -34.30 -4.25 -36.38
CA ARG A 45 -32.86 -4.47 -36.58
C ARG A 45 -32.13 -4.45 -35.23
N ALA A 46 -32.47 -3.50 -34.36
CA ALA A 46 -31.92 -3.42 -33.01
C ALA A 46 -32.18 -4.71 -32.21
N ARG A 47 -33.39 -5.30 -32.29
CA ARG A 47 -33.69 -6.61 -31.68
C ARG A 47 -32.90 -7.75 -32.32
N THR A 48 -32.70 -7.74 -33.64
CA THR A 48 -31.93 -8.77 -34.35
C THR A 48 -30.47 -8.79 -33.88
N MET A 49 -29.83 -7.63 -33.84
CA MET A 49 -28.46 -7.45 -33.32
C MET A 49 -28.37 -7.85 -31.83
N ALA A 50 -29.31 -7.38 -31.00
CA ALA A 50 -29.34 -7.72 -29.58
C ALA A 50 -29.54 -9.22 -29.32
N ALA A 51 -30.37 -9.91 -30.11
CA ALA A 51 -30.57 -11.36 -29.99
C ALA A 51 -29.33 -12.16 -30.45
N ALA A 52 -28.61 -11.66 -31.47
CA ALA A 52 -27.40 -12.30 -32.01
C ALA A 52 -26.23 -12.29 -31.01
N HIS A 53 -25.99 -11.15 -30.34
CA HIS A 53 -24.82 -10.96 -29.47
C HIS A 53 -25.09 -11.11 -27.96
N ALA A 54 -26.31 -11.49 -27.56
CA ALA A 54 -26.70 -11.59 -26.15
C ALA A 54 -25.77 -12.53 -25.35
N PRO A 55 -25.22 -12.10 -24.21
CA PRO A 55 -24.18 -12.84 -23.49
C PRO A 55 -24.69 -14.02 -22.66
N ASP A 56 -23.78 -14.94 -22.35
CA ASP A 56 -23.90 -15.84 -21.20
C ASP A 56 -23.42 -15.09 -19.94
N LEU A 57 -24.12 -15.20 -18.80
CA LEU A 57 -23.72 -14.57 -17.53
C LEU A 57 -23.34 -15.64 -16.49
N TYR A 58 -22.27 -15.40 -15.73
CA TYR A 58 -21.69 -16.32 -14.75
C TYR A 58 -21.48 -15.66 -13.38
N PHE A 59 -22.33 -16.03 -12.42
CA PHE A 59 -22.32 -15.47 -11.06
C PHE A 59 -21.49 -16.33 -10.10
N GLY A 60 -21.11 -15.78 -8.94
CA GLY A 60 -20.46 -16.54 -7.87
C GLY A 60 -21.45 -17.22 -6.92
N VAL A 61 -20.99 -18.22 -6.14
CA VAL A 61 -21.81 -18.93 -5.13
C VAL A 61 -22.38 -17.99 -4.05
N GLY A 62 -21.70 -16.87 -3.78
CA GLY A 62 -22.16 -15.86 -2.82
C GLY A 62 -23.26 -14.92 -3.31
N GLU A 63 -23.66 -14.97 -4.58
CA GLU A 63 -24.58 -13.99 -5.18
C GLU A 63 -26.02 -14.04 -4.61
N ARG A 64 -26.65 -12.87 -4.54
CA ARG A 64 -28.04 -12.65 -4.12
C ARG A 64 -28.84 -11.79 -5.09
N TRP A 65 -28.24 -10.81 -5.77
CA TRP A 65 -28.96 -9.84 -6.62
C TRP A 65 -28.68 -10.10 -8.10
N PHE A 66 -29.48 -11.00 -8.68
CA PHE A 66 -29.38 -11.34 -10.09
C PHE A 66 -30.20 -10.36 -10.95
N PRO A 67 -29.84 -10.15 -12.23
CA PRO A 67 -30.53 -9.22 -13.12
C PRO A 67 -32.04 -9.47 -13.24
N THR A 68 -32.84 -8.42 -13.02
CA THR A 68 -34.30 -8.48 -12.89
C THR A 68 -34.99 -7.29 -13.58
N ASP A 69 -36.33 -7.29 -13.67
CA ASP A 69 -37.09 -6.20 -14.30
C ASP A 69 -37.58 -5.16 -13.26
N PRO A 70 -37.01 -3.94 -13.21
CA PRO A 70 -37.42 -2.91 -12.25
C PRO A 70 -38.87 -2.44 -12.46
N ARG A 71 -39.44 -2.61 -13.66
CA ARG A 71 -40.80 -2.18 -14.00
C ARG A 71 -41.86 -2.93 -13.19
N VAL A 72 -41.56 -4.15 -12.74
CA VAL A 72 -42.47 -4.95 -11.91
C VAL A 72 -42.65 -4.29 -10.54
N TYR A 73 -41.55 -3.88 -9.91
CA TYR A 73 -41.57 -3.22 -8.59
C TYR A 73 -42.09 -1.76 -8.69
N ALA A 74 -41.77 -1.05 -9.77
CA ALA A 74 -42.31 0.30 -10.01
C ALA A 74 -43.84 0.32 -10.19
N ALA A 75 -44.44 -0.77 -10.67
CA ALA A 75 -45.90 -0.91 -10.73
C ALA A 75 -46.57 -1.05 -9.35
N GLU A 76 -45.81 -1.37 -8.28
CA GLU A 76 -46.33 -1.45 -6.92
C GLU A 76 -46.32 -0.08 -6.19
N SER A 77 -45.42 0.84 -6.56
CA SER A 77 -45.30 2.17 -5.93
C SER A 77 -46.52 3.08 -6.18
N GLY A 78 -47.19 2.88 -7.32
CA GLY A 78 -48.30 3.71 -7.79
C GLY A 78 -47.88 4.92 -8.64
N ASP A 79 -46.58 5.13 -8.85
CA ASP A 79 -46.03 6.00 -9.90
C ASP A 79 -44.93 5.24 -10.65
N GLU A 80 -45.29 4.67 -11.81
CA GLU A 80 -44.46 3.79 -12.65
C GLU A 80 -43.19 4.49 -13.22
N SER A 81 -43.00 5.79 -12.95
CA SER A 81 -41.84 6.58 -13.34
C SER A 81 -40.75 6.71 -12.28
N VAL A 82 -41.05 6.38 -11.00
CA VAL A 82 -40.08 6.44 -9.89
C VAL A 82 -40.03 5.09 -9.18
N LEU A 83 -38.83 4.53 -9.05
CA LEU A 83 -38.58 3.37 -8.21
C LEU A 83 -37.80 3.77 -6.94
N ASP A 84 -38.26 3.25 -5.82
CA ASP A 84 -37.68 3.46 -4.50
C ASP A 84 -36.96 2.20 -4.01
N GLY A 85 -35.86 2.40 -3.28
CA GLY A 85 -34.95 1.36 -2.83
C GLY A 85 -35.60 0.32 -1.93
N PHE A 86 -36.44 0.74 -0.98
CA PHE A 86 -37.20 -0.21 -0.15
C PHE A 86 -38.13 -1.04 -1.02
N THR A 87 -38.85 -0.39 -1.94
CA THR A 87 -39.81 -1.04 -2.84
C THR A 87 -39.14 -2.08 -3.74
N ALA A 88 -37.94 -1.79 -4.25
CA ALA A 88 -37.16 -2.74 -5.04
C ALA A 88 -36.55 -3.87 -4.22
N PHE A 89 -35.87 -3.56 -3.11
CA PHE A 89 -35.13 -4.56 -2.35
C PHE A 89 -36.07 -5.51 -1.58
N ASP A 90 -37.07 -4.98 -0.88
CA ASP A 90 -38.07 -5.80 -0.18
C ASP A 90 -38.92 -6.63 -1.17
N GLY A 91 -39.29 -6.02 -2.30
CA GLY A 91 -40.02 -6.70 -3.38
C GLY A 91 -39.22 -7.82 -4.04
N TYR A 92 -37.92 -7.62 -4.26
CA TYR A 92 -37.03 -8.64 -4.80
C TYR A 92 -36.80 -9.79 -3.80
N SER A 93 -36.50 -9.47 -2.53
CA SER A 93 -36.37 -10.47 -1.45
C SER A 93 -37.64 -11.30 -1.28
N ARG A 94 -38.81 -10.66 -1.28
CA ARG A 94 -40.12 -11.35 -1.27
C ARG A 94 -40.28 -12.30 -2.45
N ASP A 95 -40.00 -11.83 -3.68
CA ASP A 95 -40.25 -12.61 -4.89
C ASP A 95 -39.28 -13.79 -5.06
N ILE A 96 -38.01 -13.65 -4.65
CA ILE A 96 -37.05 -14.77 -4.70
C ILE A 96 -37.37 -15.85 -3.65
N ASP A 97 -37.86 -15.47 -2.46
CA ASP A 97 -38.28 -16.42 -1.42
C ASP A 97 -39.61 -17.13 -1.76
N GLU A 98 -40.55 -16.45 -2.44
CA GLU A 98 -41.78 -17.08 -2.95
C GLU A 98 -41.54 -18.00 -4.16
N ALA A 99 -40.58 -17.67 -5.04
CA ALA A 99 -40.27 -18.46 -6.23
C ALA A 99 -39.30 -19.63 -5.96
N GLY A 100 -38.30 -19.42 -5.10
CA GLY A 100 -37.14 -20.31 -4.94
C GLY A 100 -36.15 -20.27 -6.12
N GLU A 101 -36.28 -19.29 -7.02
CA GLU A 101 -35.39 -19.01 -8.15
C GLU A 101 -35.36 -17.49 -8.43
N PRO A 102 -34.29 -16.94 -9.04
CA PRO A 102 -34.15 -15.49 -9.23
C PRO A 102 -35.28 -14.87 -10.07
N PRO A 103 -35.98 -13.82 -9.60
CA PRO A 103 -37.23 -13.36 -10.21
C PRO A 103 -37.04 -12.43 -11.43
N HIS A 104 -38.06 -12.41 -12.32
CA HIS A 104 -38.23 -11.49 -13.47
C HIS A 104 -36.99 -11.26 -14.37
N ARG A 105 -36.19 -12.32 -14.55
CA ARG A 105 -34.86 -12.31 -15.19
C ARG A 105 -34.84 -11.62 -16.55
N THR A 106 -34.30 -10.39 -16.59
CA THR A 106 -34.37 -9.51 -17.76
C THR A 106 -33.04 -8.80 -17.98
N ALA A 107 -32.62 -8.70 -19.24
CA ALA A 107 -31.55 -7.82 -19.68
C ALA A 107 -32.12 -6.77 -20.64
N PHE A 108 -31.84 -5.49 -20.42
CA PHE A 108 -32.31 -4.44 -21.29
C PHE A 108 -31.30 -4.16 -22.40
N TYR A 109 -31.74 -3.79 -23.60
CA TYR A 109 -30.83 -3.48 -24.71
C TYR A 109 -31.08 -2.09 -25.35
N ASN A 110 -30.00 -1.47 -25.81
CA ASN A 110 -29.97 -0.23 -26.58
C ASN A 110 -29.01 -0.43 -27.77
N VAL A 111 -29.31 0.14 -28.94
CA VAL A 111 -28.45 -0.03 -30.14
C VAL A 111 -28.24 1.33 -30.81
N VAL A 112 -26.97 1.68 -30.98
CA VAL A 112 -26.51 3.01 -31.39
C VAL A 112 -25.57 2.90 -32.59
N GLU A 113 -25.84 3.63 -33.66
CA GLU A 113 -24.98 3.73 -34.85
C GLU A 113 -24.24 5.08 -34.86
N TYR A 114 -22.95 5.08 -35.27
CA TYR A 114 -22.14 6.29 -35.42
C TYR A 114 -22.33 6.88 -36.83
N ALA A 115 -22.72 8.16 -36.91
CA ALA A 115 -23.13 8.79 -38.16
C ALA A 115 -22.02 8.81 -39.22
N ASP A 116 -22.40 8.51 -40.48
CA ASP A 116 -21.50 8.39 -41.64
C ASP A 116 -20.37 7.31 -41.51
N THR A 117 -20.50 6.37 -40.56
CA THR A 117 -19.60 5.20 -40.39
C THR A 117 -20.34 3.86 -40.50
N ASP A 118 -19.59 2.74 -40.61
CA ASP A 118 -20.14 1.38 -40.50
C ASP A 118 -20.16 0.84 -39.04
N LEU A 119 -19.81 1.66 -38.03
CA LEU A 119 -19.71 1.25 -36.62
C LEU A 119 -21.07 1.34 -35.91
N THR A 120 -21.55 0.20 -35.43
CA THR A 120 -22.74 0.08 -34.57
C THR A 120 -22.33 -0.50 -33.21
N VAL A 121 -23.01 -0.12 -32.12
CA VAL A 121 -22.79 -0.68 -30.78
C VAL A 121 -24.10 -1.19 -30.21
N VAL A 122 -24.09 -2.44 -29.75
CA VAL A 122 -25.16 -3.00 -28.91
C VAL A 122 -24.74 -2.89 -27.45
N GLN A 123 -25.59 -2.26 -26.64
CA GLN A 123 -25.44 -2.15 -25.20
C GLN A 123 -26.44 -3.07 -24.51
N TYR A 124 -25.98 -3.88 -23.56
CA TYR A 124 -26.82 -4.64 -22.63
C TYR A 124 -26.70 -4.03 -21.24
N TRP A 125 -27.85 -3.62 -20.69
CA TRP A 125 -27.99 -2.99 -19.39
C TRP A 125 -28.68 -3.97 -18.44
N PHE A 126 -28.02 -4.31 -17.34
CA PHE A 126 -28.53 -5.27 -16.34
C PHE A 126 -28.90 -4.54 -15.06
N TYR A 127 -30.13 -4.73 -14.57
CA TYR A 127 -30.60 -4.11 -13.34
C TYR A 127 -30.59 -5.10 -12.18
N SER A 128 -29.88 -4.76 -11.10
CA SER A 128 -29.96 -5.45 -9.82
C SER A 128 -30.67 -4.58 -8.79
N ALA A 129 -31.38 -5.20 -7.85
CA ALA A 129 -32.21 -4.47 -6.88
C ALA A 129 -31.39 -3.67 -5.85
N PHE A 130 -30.13 -4.07 -5.63
CA PHE A 130 -29.24 -3.58 -4.59
C PHE A 130 -27.79 -3.93 -4.97
N ASP A 131 -26.80 -3.14 -4.54
CA ASP A 131 -25.36 -3.47 -4.54
C ASP A 131 -24.90 -3.68 -3.09
N GLN A 132 -24.14 -4.73 -2.84
CA GLN A 132 -23.34 -4.87 -1.62
C GLN A 132 -21.87 -5.18 -1.95
N PHE A 133 -21.02 -4.16 -1.98
CA PHE A 133 -19.56 -4.27 -2.11
C PHE A 133 -18.83 -3.85 -0.81
N THR A 134 -17.51 -3.63 -0.91
CA THR A 134 -16.63 -3.19 0.17
C THR A 134 -16.69 -1.69 0.44
N THR A 135 -16.90 -0.88 -0.60
CA THR A 135 -16.85 0.60 -0.59
C THR A 135 -18.04 1.27 -1.26
N ASN A 136 -18.81 0.50 -2.02
CA ASN A 136 -19.98 0.88 -2.78
C ASN A 136 -21.11 -0.02 -2.28
N PHE A 137 -22.24 0.53 -1.88
CA PHE A 137 -23.41 -0.28 -1.57
C PHE A 137 -24.63 0.62 -1.59
N HIS A 138 -25.54 0.38 -2.52
CA HIS A 138 -26.57 1.34 -2.84
C HIS A 138 -27.85 0.68 -3.34
N TRP A 139 -28.95 1.42 -3.16
CA TRP A 139 -30.24 1.06 -3.72
C TRP A 139 -30.18 1.17 -5.23
N HIS A 140 -30.59 0.08 -5.91
CA HIS A 140 -30.54 -0.07 -7.36
C HIS A 140 -29.13 -0.12 -7.94
N ASP A 141 -28.92 -1.01 -8.90
CA ASP A 141 -27.66 -1.10 -9.63
C ASP A 141 -27.87 -1.34 -11.14
N TRP A 142 -26.91 -0.90 -11.95
CA TRP A 142 -27.01 -0.80 -13.42
C TRP A 142 -25.69 -1.12 -14.13
N GLU A 143 -25.46 -2.41 -14.35
CA GLU A 143 -24.30 -2.93 -15.06
C GLU A 143 -24.42 -2.87 -16.59
N LEU A 144 -23.27 -2.84 -17.27
CA LEU A 144 -23.17 -2.60 -18.72
C LEU A 144 -22.16 -3.52 -19.43
N LEU A 145 -22.65 -4.21 -20.46
CA LEU A 145 -21.83 -4.79 -21.53
C LEU A 145 -22.05 -4.02 -22.83
N GLN A 146 -20.97 -3.68 -23.53
CA GLN A 146 -21.01 -3.12 -24.87
C GLN A 146 -20.32 -4.04 -25.88
N VAL A 147 -20.97 -4.27 -27.02
CA VAL A 147 -20.43 -4.99 -28.17
C VAL A 147 -20.34 -4.01 -29.34
N PHE A 148 -19.12 -3.62 -29.70
CA PHE A 148 -18.84 -2.79 -30.86
C PHE A 148 -18.77 -3.68 -32.11
N LEU A 149 -19.51 -3.32 -33.15
CA LEU A 149 -19.77 -4.12 -34.34
C LEU A 149 -19.38 -3.35 -35.59
N ASP A 150 -18.58 -3.97 -36.44
CA ASP A 150 -18.48 -3.59 -37.85
C ASP A 150 -19.75 -4.09 -38.56
N THR A 151 -20.46 -3.20 -39.28
CA THR A 151 -21.69 -3.55 -40.02
C THR A 151 -21.54 -3.39 -41.54
N SER A 152 -20.31 -3.35 -42.04
CA SER A 152 -20.00 -3.26 -43.48
C SER A 152 -20.29 -4.58 -44.22
N GLU A 153 -20.45 -4.50 -45.54
CA GLU A 153 -20.51 -5.70 -46.41
C GLU A 153 -19.17 -6.46 -46.53
N GLU A 154 -18.07 -5.96 -45.93
CA GLU A 154 -16.74 -6.59 -46.03
C GLU A 154 -16.43 -7.56 -44.88
N THR A 155 -17.04 -7.39 -43.71
CA THR A 155 -16.70 -8.16 -42.49
C THR A 155 -17.64 -9.33 -42.17
N GLY A 156 -18.94 -9.23 -42.47
CA GLY A 156 -19.90 -10.25 -42.03
C GLY A 156 -21.32 -10.11 -42.60
N ASP A 157 -22.31 -10.33 -41.74
CA ASP A 157 -23.73 -10.10 -42.03
C ASP A 157 -24.14 -8.72 -41.47
N PRO A 158 -24.50 -7.73 -42.31
CA PRO A 158 -24.82 -6.38 -41.85
C PRO A 158 -26.14 -6.30 -41.04
N GLU A 159 -26.95 -7.37 -40.99
CA GLU A 159 -28.15 -7.43 -40.13
C GLU A 159 -27.81 -7.73 -38.66
N THR A 160 -26.66 -8.39 -38.39
CA THR A 160 -26.16 -8.63 -37.02
C THR A 160 -24.95 -7.78 -36.67
N GLY A 161 -24.04 -7.58 -37.63
CA GLY A 161 -22.69 -7.05 -37.41
C GLY A 161 -21.66 -8.15 -37.09
N ALA A 162 -20.39 -7.76 -37.11
CA ALA A 162 -19.24 -8.57 -36.71
C ALA A 162 -18.50 -7.88 -35.53
N PRO A 163 -18.32 -8.54 -34.37
CA PRO A 163 -17.64 -7.95 -33.22
C PRO A 163 -16.22 -7.44 -33.52
N GLN A 164 -15.89 -6.30 -32.91
CA GLN A 164 -14.60 -5.60 -33.05
C GLN A 164 -13.97 -5.27 -31.69
N LEU A 165 -14.79 -4.90 -30.71
CA LEU A 165 -14.39 -4.66 -29.33
C LEU A 165 -15.53 -5.10 -28.40
N LEU A 166 -15.19 -5.88 -27.38
CA LEU A 166 -16.05 -6.11 -26.21
C LEU A 166 -15.59 -5.16 -25.09
N VAL A 167 -16.54 -4.54 -24.40
CA VAL A 167 -16.29 -3.74 -23.18
C VAL A 167 -17.28 -4.18 -22.12
N ALA A 168 -16.78 -4.79 -21.05
CA ALA A 168 -17.54 -5.02 -19.82
C ALA A 168 -17.16 -3.93 -18.81
N SER A 169 -18.16 -3.18 -18.35
CA SER A 169 -17.94 -2.14 -17.35
C SER A 169 -17.55 -2.72 -15.99
N ALA A 170 -16.79 -1.96 -15.21
CA ALA A 170 -16.43 -2.32 -13.84
C ALA A 170 -16.49 -1.10 -12.91
N HIS A 171 -17.26 -1.20 -11.82
CA HIS A 171 -17.35 -0.20 -10.75
C HIS A 171 -17.59 1.23 -11.28
N SER A 172 -16.84 2.20 -10.76
CA SER A 172 -16.90 3.59 -11.18
C SER A 172 -16.08 3.83 -12.44
N ARG A 173 -16.39 4.92 -13.16
CA ARG A 173 -15.66 5.36 -14.37
C ARG A 173 -14.19 5.75 -14.11
N SER A 174 -13.75 5.75 -12.85
CA SER A 174 -12.37 5.96 -12.43
C SER A 174 -11.56 4.66 -12.37
N VAL A 175 -12.14 3.51 -12.74
CA VAL A 175 -11.48 2.19 -12.79
C VAL A 175 -11.39 1.73 -14.27
N PRO A 176 -10.33 1.03 -14.71
CA PRO A 176 -10.27 0.52 -16.09
C PRO A 176 -11.28 -0.61 -16.35
N ASN A 177 -11.98 -0.56 -17.49
CA ASN A 177 -12.95 -1.58 -17.89
C ASN A 177 -12.26 -2.86 -18.41
N ASN A 178 -12.99 -3.98 -18.43
CA ASN A 178 -12.52 -5.23 -19.04
C ASN A 178 -12.80 -5.21 -20.55
N GLU A 179 -11.74 -5.20 -21.37
CA GLU A 179 -11.86 -4.94 -22.80
C GLU A 179 -11.14 -6.00 -23.66
N PHE A 180 -11.79 -6.45 -24.73
CA PHE A 180 -11.17 -7.38 -25.69
C PHE A 180 -11.40 -6.93 -27.14
N LEU A 181 -10.31 -6.52 -27.79
CA LEU A 181 -10.23 -6.11 -29.20
C LEU A 181 -10.05 -7.34 -30.11
N ASP A 182 -10.72 -7.36 -31.26
CA ASP A 182 -10.70 -8.46 -32.24
C ASP A 182 -11.08 -9.86 -31.66
N PRO A 183 -12.23 -10.00 -30.96
CA PRO A 183 -12.68 -11.27 -30.38
C PRO A 183 -13.04 -12.31 -31.45
N GLU A 184 -12.58 -13.56 -31.29
CA GLU A 184 -12.98 -14.69 -32.16
C GLU A 184 -14.36 -15.30 -31.80
N THR A 185 -15.20 -14.59 -31.02
CA THR A 185 -16.53 -15.06 -30.58
C THR A 185 -17.65 -14.07 -30.89
N ASP A 186 -18.76 -14.58 -31.44
CA ASP A 186 -19.98 -13.80 -31.68
C ASP A 186 -20.72 -13.40 -30.40
N ARG A 187 -20.50 -14.12 -29.28
CA ARG A 187 -21.12 -13.85 -27.97
C ARG A 187 -20.07 -13.76 -26.87
N ALA A 188 -20.13 -12.68 -26.09
CA ALA A 188 -19.37 -12.56 -24.86
C ALA A 188 -19.88 -13.56 -23.80
N SER A 189 -18.98 -14.02 -22.94
CA SER A 189 -19.35 -14.47 -21.59
C SER A 189 -19.06 -13.33 -20.64
N ILE A 190 -19.93 -13.10 -19.67
CA ILE A 190 -19.76 -12.10 -18.63
C ILE A 190 -19.66 -12.80 -17.29
N ILE A 191 -18.58 -12.53 -16.59
CA ILE A 191 -18.29 -13.04 -15.27
C ILE A 191 -18.64 -11.88 -14.32
N SER A 192 -19.80 -11.99 -13.67
CA SER A 192 -20.27 -11.00 -12.70
C SER A 192 -19.47 -11.12 -11.41
N GLU A 193 -19.00 -10.01 -10.86
CA GLU A 193 -18.57 -9.97 -9.47
C GLU A 193 -19.75 -10.35 -8.54
N VAL A 194 -19.46 -10.91 -7.35
CA VAL A 194 -20.52 -11.07 -6.34
C VAL A 194 -20.76 -9.73 -5.67
N GLY A 195 -22.03 -9.30 -5.63
CA GLY A 195 -22.53 -8.18 -4.83
C GLY A 195 -22.39 -6.79 -5.45
N SER A 196 -21.27 -6.52 -6.13
CA SER A 196 -21.04 -5.31 -6.94
C SER A 196 -21.43 -5.45 -8.41
N HIS A 197 -21.66 -6.68 -8.88
CA HIS A 197 -21.98 -7.06 -10.27
C HIS A 197 -20.95 -6.68 -11.36
N SER A 198 -19.96 -5.84 -11.03
CA SER A 198 -18.81 -5.44 -11.86
C SER A 198 -18.30 -6.57 -12.73
N SER A 199 -18.20 -6.29 -14.03
CA SER A 199 -18.17 -7.34 -15.04
C SER A 199 -16.77 -7.54 -15.63
N ALA A 200 -16.34 -8.80 -15.68
CA ALA A 200 -15.21 -9.24 -16.48
C ALA A 200 -15.66 -10.09 -17.66
N LEU A 201 -14.81 -10.14 -18.70
CA LEU A 201 -15.03 -10.95 -19.88
C LEU A 201 -14.62 -12.41 -19.63
N GLY A 202 -15.23 -13.33 -20.38
CA GLY A 202 -14.81 -14.73 -20.52
C GLY A 202 -14.82 -15.12 -21.99
N VAL A 203 -13.74 -14.84 -22.72
CA VAL A 203 -13.61 -15.09 -24.18
C VAL A 203 -12.73 -16.30 -24.49
N ASN A 204 -11.95 -16.79 -23.53
CA ASN A 204 -11.14 -18.00 -23.65
C ASN A 204 -11.99 -19.31 -23.64
N GLU A 205 -11.36 -20.49 -23.73
CA GLU A 205 -12.10 -21.78 -23.69
C GLU A 205 -12.83 -22.02 -22.35
N THR A 206 -12.44 -21.32 -21.28
CA THR A 206 -12.92 -21.51 -19.90
C THR A 206 -13.80 -20.34 -19.41
N LYS A 207 -14.71 -19.87 -20.28
CA LYS A 207 -15.82 -18.88 -20.15
C LYS A 207 -16.38 -18.48 -18.75
N ALA A 208 -16.23 -19.31 -17.72
CA ALA A 208 -16.75 -19.11 -16.36
C ALA A 208 -15.68 -18.73 -15.31
N THR A 209 -14.42 -18.58 -15.73
CA THR A 209 -13.26 -18.12 -14.97
C THR A 209 -12.51 -17.04 -15.74
N PHE A 210 -11.90 -16.09 -15.04
CA PHE A 210 -11.18 -14.96 -15.64
C PHE A 210 -9.66 -15.20 -15.61
N GLU A 211 -9.02 -15.17 -16.77
CA GLU A 211 -7.57 -15.30 -16.95
C GLU A 211 -7.01 -13.98 -17.51
N ARG A 212 -6.41 -13.15 -16.67
CA ARG A 212 -5.82 -11.85 -17.07
C ARG A 212 -4.67 -12.00 -18.06
N LEU A 213 -3.90 -13.08 -17.96
CA LEU A 213 -2.68 -13.33 -18.71
C LEU A 213 -2.81 -14.62 -19.54
N PRO A 214 -2.22 -14.69 -20.74
CA PRO A 214 -2.35 -15.87 -21.59
C PRO A 214 -1.59 -17.07 -21.00
N ILE A 215 -2.32 -18.15 -20.75
CA ILE A 215 -1.76 -19.40 -20.23
C ILE A 215 -1.16 -20.26 -21.37
N ALA A 216 -0.42 -21.31 -21.03
CA ALA A 216 0.29 -22.14 -22.01
C ALA A 216 -0.61 -22.93 -23.01
N THR A 217 -1.94 -22.84 -22.86
CA THR A 217 -2.95 -23.53 -23.66
C THR A 217 -4.02 -22.62 -24.26
N ASP A 218 -4.12 -21.36 -23.84
CA ASP A 218 -5.29 -20.50 -24.11
C ASP A 218 -4.92 -19.01 -24.09
N ILE A 219 -5.83 -18.14 -24.55
CA ILE A 219 -5.68 -16.68 -24.53
C ILE A 219 -6.06 -16.08 -23.17
N ALA A 220 -5.67 -14.82 -22.95
CA ALA A 220 -6.25 -14.00 -21.88
C ALA A 220 -7.69 -13.60 -22.21
N ASP A 221 -8.48 -13.27 -21.19
CA ASP A 221 -9.85 -12.78 -21.36
C ASP A 221 -9.95 -11.28 -21.70
N ILE A 222 -8.81 -10.58 -21.71
CA ILE A 222 -8.69 -9.15 -22.02
C ILE A 222 -7.52 -8.90 -22.99
N SER A 223 -7.56 -7.77 -23.68
CA SER A 223 -6.46 -7.25 -24.50
C SER A 223 -5.88 -5.93 -23.98
N ASN A 224 -6.32 -5.43 -22.81
CA ASN A 224 -5.87 -4.18 -22.19
C ASN A 224 -4.33 -4.08 -22.07
N GLY A 225 -3.81 -2.85 -22.14
CA GLY A 225 -2.38 -2.55 -22.02
C GLY A 225 -1.89 -2.66 -20.58
N VAL A 226 -0.59 -2.90 -20.37
CA VAL A 226 0.00 -2.93 -19.01
C VAL A 226 0.13 -1.52 -18.43
N PHE A 227 0.09 -1.41 -17.10
CA PHE A 227 0.47 -0.18 -16.40
C PHE A 227 1.98 0.09 -16.51
N ALA A 228 2.40 1.33 -16.24
CA ALA A 228 3.83 1.68 -16.23
C ALA A 228 4.61 1.04 -15.06
N VAL A 229 3.94 0.77 -13.95
CA VAL A 229 4.53 0.30 -12.68
C VAL A 229 4.68 -1.23 -12.63
N THR A 230 3.94 -1.98 -13.44
CA THR A 230 3.85 -3.44 -13.35
C THR A 230 3.43 -4.07 -14.68
N GLU A 231 3.87 -5.30 -14.97
CA GLU A 231 3.47 -6.04 -16.17
C GLU A 231 2.00 -6.54 -16.14
N ILE A 232 1.20 -6.11 -15.15
CA ILE A 232 -0.24 -6.39 -15.02
C ILE A 232 -1.05 -5.50 -15.99
N PRO A 233 -1.89 -6.09 -16.87
CA PRO A 233 -2.87 -5.35 -17.69
C PRO A 233 -3.85 -4.46 -16.90
N ALA A 234 -4.06 -3.26 -17.40
CA ALA A 234 -4.97 -2.21 -16.93
C ALA A 234 -6.44 -2.52 -17.28
N ALA A 235 -6.97 -3.56 -16.65
CA ALA A 235 -8.39 -3.88 -16.55
C ALA A 235 -8.72 -4.17 -15.08
N TYR A 236 -9.90 -3.79 -14.59
CA TYR A 236 -10.34 -4.23 -13.26
C TYR A 236 -10.35 -5.76 -13.19
N GLY A 237 -9.52 -6.31 -12.32
CA GLY A 237 -9.69 -7.72 -11.98
C GLY A 237 -10.91 -7.87 -11.11
N LEU A 238 -11.76 -8.86 -11.42
CA LEU A 238 -12.42 -9.57 -10.33
C LEU A 238 -11.31 -10.11 -9.44
N PRO A 239 -11.11 -9.64 -8.19
CA PRO A 239 -9.93 -10.00 -7.37
C PRO A 239 -9.74 -11.51 -7.13
N ARG A 240 -10.78 -12.26 -7.45
CA ARG A 240 -11.15 -13.53 -6.84
C ARG A 240 -10.96 -14.70 -7.82
N GLY A 241 -10.69 -14.42 -9.10
CA GLY A 241 -10.16 -15.40 -10.05
C GLY A 241 -8.64 -15.58 -9.91
N GLU A 242 -7.94 -14.49 -9.60
CA GLU A 242 -6.48 -14.42 -9.52
C GLU A 242 -5.92 -14.75 -8.12
N GLY A 243 -6.78 -15.00 -7.13
CA GLY A 243 -6.42 -15.57 -5.82
C GLY A 243 -6.49 -14.63 -4.61
N TYR A 244 -6.90 -13.37 -4.80
CA TYR A 244 -7.07 -12.41 -3.71
C TYR A 244 -8.45 -12.53 -3.05
N ARG A 245 -8.54 -11.99 -1.83
CA ARG A 245 -9.75 -11.95 -1.00
C ARG A 245 -10.30 -10.54 -0.96
N LEU A 246 -11.62 -10.41 -1.06
CA LEU A 246 -12.29 -9.13 -0.85
C LEU A 246 -13.15 -9.18 0.43
N PRO A 247 -12.92 -8.29 1.41
CA PRO A 247 -13.75 -8.16 2.61
C PRO A 247 -14.98 -7.29 2.32
N PHE A 248 -16.18 -7.88 2.29
CA PHE A 248 -17.41 -7.13 2.03
C PHE A 248 -17.89 -6.35 3.26
N ALA A 249 -18.43 -5.14 3.07
CA ALA A 249 -19.09 -4.39 4.14
C ALA A 249 -20.52 -4.91 4.37
N VAL A 250 -21.06 -4.75 5.60
CA VAL A 250 -22.50 -4.88 5.86
C VAL A 250 -23.10 -3.46 5.91
N PRO A 251 -24.13 -3.14 5.10
CA PRO A 251 -24.78 -1.83 5.14
C PRO A 251 -25.65 -1.64 6.40
N GLU A 252 -25.57 -0.47 6.98
CA GLU A 252 -26.50 0.06 7.99
C GLU A 252 -27.46 1.10 7.38
N LEU A 253 -28.57 1.32 8.08
CA LEU A 253 -29.53 2.39 7.83
C LEU A 253 -30.06 2.92 9.17
N ASP A 254 -30.02 4.26 9.35
CA ASP A 254 -30.34 4.94 10.62
C ASP A 254 -29.50 4.49 11.85
N GLY A 255 -28.42 3.73 11.64
CA GLY A 255 -27.51 3.22 12.69
C GLY A 255 -27.87 1.84 13.24
N ASP A 256 -28.71 1.07 12.54
CA ASP A 256 -28.92 -0.36 12.74
C ASP A 256 -28.64 -1.09 11.39
N PRO A 257 -28.21 -2.38 11.37
CA PRO A 257 -27.98 -3.13 10.13
C PRO A 257 -29.23 -3.19 9.23
N ILE A 258 -29.04 -3.06 7.91
CA ILE A 258 -30.15 -2.84 6.95
C ILE A 258 -31.26 -3.90 7.04
N TYR A 259 -30.92 -5.16 7.35
CA TYR A 259 -31.88 -6.27 7.49
C TYR A 259 -32.70 -6.24 8.79
N GLU A 260 -32.46 -5.30 9.71
CA GLU A 260 -33.26 -5.09 10.92
C GLU A 260 -34.27 -3.92 10.75
N HIS A 261 -34.20 -3.18 9.64
CA HIS A 261 -35.03 -2.00 9.40
C HIS A 261 -36.53 -2.36 9.22
N PRO A 262 -37.48 -1.70 9.94
CA PRO A 262 -38.88 -2.13 10.02
C PRO A 262 -39.66 -2.01 8.71
N ASP A 263 -39.21 -1.19 7.76
CA ASP A 263 -39.81 -1.03 6.43
C ASP A 263 -39.20 -1.95 5.35
N LEU A 264 -38.31 -2.90 5.75
CA LEU A 264 -37.82 -4.02 4.91
C LEU A 264 -38.28 -5.39 5.46
N PRO A 265 -39.59 -5.65 5.64
CA PRO A 265 -40.10 -6.81 6.39
C PRO A 265 -39.82 -8.19 5.77
N ASN A 266 -39.40 -8.27 4.51
CA ASN A 266 -39.01 -9.52 3.82
C ASN A 266 -37.48 -9.69 3.71
N VAL A 267 -36.69 -8.64 3.96
CA VAL A 267 -35.22 -8.72 3.99
C VAL A 267 -34.76 -9.41 5.28
N THR A 268 -33.70 -10.20 5.16
CA THR A 268 -33.08 -10.94 6.29
C THR A 268 -31.57 -11.01 6.07
N ARG A 269 -30.79 -11.42 7.08
CA ARG A 269 -29.34 -11.59 6.91
C ARG A 269 -28.96 -12.59 5.80
N ASP A 270 -29.82 -13.56 5.48
CA ASP A 270 -29.59 -14.56 4.41
C ASP A 270 -29.71 -13.97 2.99
N HIS A 271 -30.38 -12.81 2.85
CA HIS A 271 -30.50 -12.04 1.61
C HIS A 271 -29.28 -11.14 1.29
N LEU A 272 -28.34 -11.02 2.23
CA LEU A 272 -27.07 -10.31 2.04
C LEU A 272 -25.94 -11.28 1.65
N VAL A 273 -24.79 -10.75 1.22
CA VAL A 273 -23.55 -11.51 0.97
C VAL A 273 -23.24 -12.42 2.18
N PRO A 274 -22.88 -13.71 2.01
CA PRO A 274 -22.66 -14.66 3.11
C PRO A 274 -21.77 -14.13 4.24
N ALA A 275 -22.02 -14.55 5.48
CA ALA A 275 -21.36 -14.01 6.67
C ALA A 275 -19.85 -14.29 6.69
N GLU A 276 -19.44 -15.41 6.10
CA GLU A 276 -18.05 -15.82 5.86
C GLU A 276 -17.30 -14.95 4.83
N MET A 277 -17.99 -14.04 4.12
CA MET A 277 -17.40 -13.10 3.16
C MET A 277 -17.44 -11.63 3.67
N THR A 278 -18.20 -11.33 4.73
CA THR A 278 -18.39 -9.97 5.25
C THR A 278 -17.55 -9.66 6.47
N VAL A 279 -17.06 -8.42 6.59
CA VAL A 279 -16.44 -7.87 7.80
C VAL A 279 -17.29 -6.72 8.35
N GLY A 280 -17.50 -6.71 9.67
CA GLY A 280 -18.21 -5.62 10.35
C GLY A 280 -17.35 -4.38 10.64
N SER A 281 -16.02 -4.45 10.44
CA SER A 281 -15.14 -3.28 10.55
C SER A 281 -13.78 -3.51 9.91
N PHE A 282 -13.25 -2.49 9.24
CA PHE A 282 -11.85 -2.46 8.80
C PHE A 282 -10.87 -2.26 9.96
N ALA A 283 -11.11 -1.24 10.79
CA ALA A 283 -10.24 -0.85 11.91
C ALA A 283 -10.47 -1.69 13.18
N GLY A 284 -11.55 -2.47 13.24
CA GLY A 284 -11.81 -3.43 14.32
C GLY A 284 -11.01 -4.73 14.21
N LEU A 285 -10.30 -4.94 13.09
CA LEU A 285 -9.45 -6.11 12.85
C LEU A 285 -7.98 -5.77 13.16
N PRO A 286 -7.26 -6.62 13.92
CA PRO A 286 -5.85 -6.40 14.24
C PRO A 286 -4.92 -6.72 13.06
N THR A 287 -5.31 -7.68 12.22
CA THR A 287 -4.56 -8.19 11.07
C THR A 287 -5.53 -8.49 9.92
N PRO A 288 -5.07 -8.54 8.66
CA PRO A 288 -5.92 -8.90 7.53
C PRO A 288 -6.61 -10.27 7.65
N PRO A 289 -7.90 -10.37 7.25
CA PRO A 289 -8.68 -11.60 7.42
C PRO A 289 -8.30 -12.66 6.37
N SER A 290 -7.43 -13.59 6.77
CA SER A 290 -6.86 -14.64 5.91
C SER A 290 -7.78 -15.83 5.62
N ASP A 291 -8.92 -15.96 6.31
CA ASP A 291 -9.88 -17.07 6.20
C ASP A 291 -11.11 -16.76 5.31
N LEU A 292 -11.21 -15.56 4.74
CA LEU A 292 -12.23 -15.26 3.71
C LEU A 292 -12.10 -16.23 2.51
N PRO A 293 -13.22 -16.71 1.95
CA PRO A 293 -13.20 -17.65 0.84
C PRO A 293 -12.84 -16.97 -0.49
N LEU A 294 -12.20 -17.72 -1.37
CA LEU A 294 -12.02 -17.34 -2.78
C LEU A 294 -13.34 -17.48 -3.56
N ARG A 295 -13.38 -16.96 -4.81
CA ARG A 295 -14.56 -17.15 -5.67
C ARG A 295 -14.72 -18.63 -6.03
N GLU A 296 -15.91 -19.15 -5.75
CA GLU A 296 -16.44 -20.34 -6.42
C GLU A 296 -17.52 -19.90 -7.43
N THR A 297 -17.50 -20.50 -8.63
CA THR A 297 -18.50 -20.25 -9.67
C THR A 297 -19.85 -20.88 -9.28
N GLY A 298 -20.88 -20.05 -9.26
CA GLY A 298 -22.27 -20.42 -8.99
C GLY A 298 -23.06 -20.61 -10.29
N HIS A 299 -24.11 -19.80 -10.47
CA HIS A 299 -25.08 -19.98 -11.53
C HIS A 299 -24.66 -19.45 -12.91
N GLN A 300 -24.99 -20.19 -13.97
CA GLN A 300 -25.01 -19.70 -15.34
C GLN A 300 -26.42 -19.24 -15.74
N PHE A 301 -26.52 -18.05 -16.34
CA PHE A 301 -27.72 -17.56 -17.03
C PHE A 301 -27.43 -17.44 -18.53
N ALA A 302 -28.44 -17.70 -19.37
CA ALA A 302 -28.35 -17.50 -20.82
C ALA A 302 -29.63 -16.85 -21.39
N PHE A 303 -29.51 -16.13 -22.51
CA PHE A 303 -30.67 -15.59 -23.22
C PHE A 303 -31.57 -16.73 -23.72
N VAL A 304 -32.88 -16.63 -23.50
CA VAL A 304 -33.85 -17.73 -23.76
C VAL A 304 -33.89 -18.25 -25.22
N GLU A 305 -33.41 -17.49 -26.20
CA GLU A 305 -33.33 -17.90 -27.62
C GLU A 305 -31.92 -18.37 -28.05
N ALA A 306 -30.92 -18.36 -27.16
CA ALA A 306 -29.55 -18.80 -27.44
C ALA A 306 -29.36 -20.32 -27.26
N ASP A 307 -28.40 -20.92 -27.98
CA ASP A 307 -28.12 -22.37 -27.90
C ASP A 307 -27.70 -22.84 -26.49
N THR A 308 -27.09 -21.96 -25.70
CA THR A 308 -26.66 -22.20 -24.30
C THR A 308 -27.81 -22.26 -23.29
N ALA A 309 -29.01 -21.77 -23.64
CA ALA A 309 -30.21 -21.87 -22.82
C ALA A 309 -30.65 -23.31 -22.52
N ALA A 310 -30.16 -24.30 -23.27
CA ALA A 310 -30.39 -25.72 -23.01
C ALA A 310 -29.50 -26.31 -21.89
N THR A 311 -28.51 -25.56 -21.41
CA THR A 311 -27.51 -26.02 -20.41
C THR A 311 -27.27 -25.05 -19.24
N ALA A 312 -27.67 -23.78 -19.35
CA ALA A 312 -27.67 -22.83 -18.24
C ALA A 312 -28.64 -23.25 -17.12
N ASP A 313 -28.39 -22.77 -15.88
CA ASP A 313 -29.29 -22.99 -14.74
C ASP A 313 -30.61 -22.22 -14.92
N TYR A 314 -30.49 -20.98 -15.41
CA TYR A 314 -31.60 -20.06 -15.61
C TYR A 314 -31.56 -19.41 -16.99
N THR A 315 -32.71 -18.93 -17.45
CA THR A 315 -32.82 -18.13 -18.68
C THR A 315 -33.36 -16.74 -18.40
N TYR A 316 -32.91 -15.76 -19.18
CA TYR A 316 -33.39 -14.37 -19.16
C TYR A 316 -34.03 -13.96 -20.48
N GLU A 317 -34.91 -12.95 -20.42
CA GLU A 317 -35.52 -12.30 -21.60
C GLU A 317 -34.83 -10.96 -21.93
N LEU A 318 -34.85 -10.57 -23.20
CA LEU A 318 -34.37 -9.26 -23.67
C LEU A 318 -35.54 -8.27 -23.77
N ALA A 319 -35.38 -7.05 -23.24
CA ALA A 319 -36.34 -5.95 -23.37
C ALA A 319 -35.65 -4.67 -23.89
N PRO A 320 -36.25 -3.87 -24.80
CA PRO A 320 -35.59 -2.66 -25.29
C PRO A 320 -35.63 -1.54 -24.23
N MET A 321 -34.58 -0.73 -24.13
CA MET A 321 -34.51 0.43 -23.21
C MET A 321 -35.57 1.51 -23.51
N SER A 322 -36.20 1.47 -24.69
CA SER A 322 -37.37 2.28 -25.03
C SER A 322 -38.64 1.90 -24.25
N GLU A 323 -38.74 0.66 -23.74
CA GLU A 323 -39.84 0.23 -22.84
C GLU A 323 -39.54 0.47 -21.34
N MET A 324 -38.37 0.99 -20.97
CA MET A 324 -38.07 1.34 -19.58
C MET A 324 -38.90 2.57 -19.15
N THR A 325 -39.86 2.36 -18.25
CA THR A 325 -40.76 3.40 -17.72
C THR A 325 -40.18 4.19 -16.56
N VAL A 326 -39.27 3.58 -15.79
CA VAL A 326 -38.59 4.24 -14.66
C VAL A 326 -37.66 5.30 -15.22
N GLU A 327 -37.86 6.55 -14.80
CA GLU A 327 -37.03 7.71 -15.15
C GLU A 327 -36.10 8.10 -13.99
N GLU A 328 -36.52 7.85 -12.75
CA GLU A 328 -35.80 8.20 -11.51
C GLU A 328 -35.71 6.99 -10.55
N PHE A 329 -34.51 6.75 -10.01
CA PHE A 329 -34.21 5.76 -8.97
C PHE A 329 -33.88 6.50 -7.66
N THR A 330 -34.34 6.02 -6.51
CA THR A 330 -34.32 6.78 -5.25
C THR A 330 -34.09 5.90 -4.02
N GLY A 331 -33.37 6.40 -3.03
CA GLY A 331 -33.24 5.74 -1.72
C GLY A 331 -32.55 6.63 -0.69
N PRO A 332 -32.65 6.32 0.61
CA PRO A 332 -31.88 7.00 1.65
C PRO A 332 -30.38 6.69 1.53
N GLN A 333 -29.54 7.55 2.10
CA GLN A 333 -28.12 7.23 2.27
C GLN A 333 -27.98 6.08 3.30
N LEU A 334 -27.20 5.07 2.93
CA LEU A 334 -26.75 3.98 3.79
C LEU A 334 -25.45 4.39 4.51
N SER A 335 -25.10 3.68 5.57
CA SER A 335 -23.83 3.84 6.29
C SER A 335 -23.12 2.49 6.47
N PHE A 336 -21.88 2.51 6.95
CA PHE A 336 -21.11 1.31 7.27
C PHE A 336 -21.44 0.82 8.71
N GLU A 337 -21.35 -0.49 8.99
CA GLU A 337 -21.42 -1.08 10.35
C GLU A 337 -20.29 -0.58 11.31
N PHE A 338 -19.40 0.30 10.83
CA PHE A 338 -18.27 0.84 11.56
C PHE A 338 -18.07 2.32 11.34
N ALA A 339 -17.51 3.00 12.34
CA ALA A 339 -17.18 4.41 12.29
C ALA A 339 -16.07 4.69 11.25
N VAL A 340 -16.48 5.08 10.04
CA VAL A 340 -15.63 5.74 9.05
C VAL A 340 -15.35 7.18 9.51
N PRO A 341 -14.15 7.74 9.29
CA PRO A 341 -13.91 9.16 9.54
C PRO A 341 -14.86 10.02 8.69
N SER A 342 -15.55 10.99 9.27
CA SER A 342 -16.67 11.66 8.61
C SER A 342 -16.30 12.35 7.29
N PHE A 343 -15.05 12.81 7.10
CA PHE A 343 -14.59 13.34 5.82
C PHE A 343 -14.57 12.30 4.70
N ALA A 344 -14.33 11.02 5.01
CA ALA A 344 -14.34 9.93 4.05
C ALA A 344 -15.76 9.42 3.77
N GLU A 345 -16.66 9.42 4.77
CA GLU A 345 -18.07 9.04 4.58
C GLU A 345 -18.87 10.10 3.80
N ASP A 346 -18.71 11.39 4.13
CA ASP A 346 -19.31 12.50 3.37
C ASP A 346 -18.74 12.57 1.94
N ALA A 347 -17.46 12.22 1.74
CA ALA A 347 -16.81 12.16 0.44
C ALA A 347 -17.41 11.08 -0.48
N ILE A 348 -17.62 9.86 0.04
CA ILE A 348 -18.13 8.73 -0.75
C ILE A 348 -19.66 8.64 -0.79
N ALA A 349 -20.40 9.63 -0.28
CA ALA A 349 -21.86 9.62 -0.16
C ALA A 349 -22.65 9.24 -1.45
N SER A 350 -22.09 9.50 -2.64
CA SER A 350 -22.68 9.06 -3.92
C SER A 350 -22.66 7.55 -4.16
N HIS A 351 -21.69 6.84 -3.56
CA HIS A 351 -21.48 5.39 -3.64
C HIS A 351 -22.31 4.60 -2.60
N ILE A 352 -22.92 5.32 -1.65
CA ILE A 352 -23.76 4.78 -0.57
C ILE A 352 -25.19 5.37 -0.58
N THR A 353 -25.63 5.88 -1.73
CA THR A 353 -27.01 6.37 -1.95
C THR A 353 -27.71 5.57 -3.04
N THR A 354 -27.65 5.99 -4.31
CA THR A 354 -28.39 5.33 -5.40
C THR A 354 -27.82 5.61 -6.78
N THR A 355 -27.99 4.68 -7.72
CA THR A 355 -27.45 4.79 -9.08
C THR A 355 -28.25 5.74 -9.98
N GLY A 356 -27.54 6.45 -10.86
CA GLY A 356 -28.13 7.33 -11.86
C GLY A 356 -28.62 6.59 -13.10
N THR A 357 -29.88 6.82 -13.49
CA THR A 357 -30.57 6.21 -14.63
C THR A 357 -29.68 6.12 -15.90
N PRO A 358 -29.53 4.94 -16.54
CA PRO A 358 -28.67 4.76 -17.73
C PRO A 358 -28.83 5.83 -18.81
N LYS A 359 -30.07 6.23 -19.11
CA LYS A 359 -30.44 7.22 -20.15
C LYS A 359 -29.83 8.63 -19.96
N THR A 360 -29.31 8.94 -18.77
CA THR A 360 -28.62 10.22 -18.49
C THR A 360 -27.09 10.11 -18.53
N GLN A 361 -26.52 8.90 -18.55
CA GLN A 361 -25.07 8.68 -18.58
C GLN A 361 -24.50 9.01 -19.98
N PRO A 362 -23.33 9.65 -20.12
CA PRO A 362 -22.74 9.99 -21.43
C PRO A 362 -22.59 8.76 -22.35
N ARG A 363 -22.14 7.64 -21.77
CA ARG A 363 -21.95 6.35 -22.46
C ARG A 363 -23.21 5.78 -23.13
N TYR A 364 -24.42 6.16 -22.68
CA TYR A 364 -25.68 5.76 -23.33
C TYR A 364 -25.86 6.36 -24.73
N ARG A 365 -25.21 7.51 -25.04
CA ARG A 365 -25.24 8.13 -26.38
C ARG A 365 -23.89 8.08 -27.10
N ASN A 366 -22.78 8.12 -26.37
CA ASN A 366 -21.44 7.97 -26.91
C ASN A 366 -20.74 6.76 -26.26
N PRO A 367 -20.98 5.53 -26.74
CA PRO A 367 -20.30 4.31 -26.27
C PRO A 367 -18.78 4.41 -26.11
N ILE A 368 -18.08 5.17 -26.97
CA ILE A 368 -16.62 5.32 -26.95
C ILE A 368 -16.12 5.95 -25.65
N ALA A 369 -16.93 6.79 -24.99
CA ALA A 369 -16.59 7.42 -23.71
C ALA A 369 -16.42 6.42 -22.53
N ASP A 370 -16.78 5.15 -22.73
CA ASP A 370 -16.66 4.06 -21.76
C ASP A 370 -15.61 3.01 -22.20
N VAL A 371 -14.97 3.19 -23.36
CA VAL A 371 -13.69 2.52 -23.67
C VAL A 371 -12.62 3.21 -22.85
N THR A 372 -11.88 2.48 -22.02
CA THR A 372 -10.84 3.03 -21.14
C THR A 372 -9.45 2.87 -21.74
N ASP A 373 -9.16 1.84 -22.52
CA ASP A 373 -7.82 1.63 -23.09
C ASP A 373 -7.53 2.60 -24.27
N PRO A 374 -6.47 3.43 -24.19
CA PRO A 374 -6.13 4.37 -25.27
C PRO A 374 -5.79 3.70 -26.61
N ARG A 375 -5.32 2.45 -26.60
CA ARG A 375 -4.96 1.68 -27.80
C ARG A 375 -6.20 1.07 -28.44
N HIS A 376 -7.19 0.63 -27.65
CA HIS A 376 -8.48 0.19 -28.19
C HIS A 376 -9.26 1.38 -28.77
N ARG A 377 -9.25 2.53 -28.09
CA ARG A 377 -9.71 3.81 -28.65
C ARG A 377 -9.02 4.14 -29.99
N SER A 378 -7.69 4.10 -30.02
CA SER A 378 -6.91 4.33 -31.24
C SER A 378 -7.31 3.35 -32.37
N ALA A 379 -7.50 2.07 -32.06
CA ALA A 379 -7.91 1.06 -33.04
C ALA A 379 -9.32 1.28 -33.60
N LEU A 380 -10.27 1.78 -32.80
CA LEU A 380 -11.60 2.19 -33.30
C LEU A 380 -11.48 3.42 -34.21
N SER A 381 -10.70 4.43 -33.80
CA SER A 381 -10.48 5.65 -34.59
C SER A 381 -9.83 5.36 -35.95
N GLU A 382 -8.77 4.53 -35.98
CA GLU A 382 -8.08 4.12 -37.21
C GLU A 382 -8.95 3.32 -38.19
N ARG A 383 -9.96 2.60 -37.69
CA ARG A 383 -10.88 1.77 -38.51
C ARG A 383 -12.09 2.56 -39.02
N PHE A 384 -12.68 3.40 -38.16
CA PHE A 384 -14.02 3.97 -38.38
C PHE A 384 -14.05 5.51 -38.49
N ASP A 385 -12.90 6.19 -38.44
CA ASP A 385 -12.78 7.68 -38.53
C ASP A 385 -13.57 8.40 -37.42
N VAL A 386 -13.74 7.74 -36.27
CA VAL A 386 -14.44 8.26 -35.07
C VAL A 386 -13.49 9.03 -34.15
N ASP A 387 -14.01 10.09 -33.52
CA ASP A 387 -13.32 10.77 -32.42
C ASP A 387 -13.35 9.93 -31.13
N VAL A 388 -12.23 9.95 -30.42
CA VAL A 388 -11.93 9.15 -29.23
C VAL A 388 -11.20 9.95 -28.13
N ALA A 389 -11.15 11.27 -28.25
CA ALA A 389 -10.56 12.15 -27.23
C ALA A 389 -11.26 12.05 -25.86
N GLY A 390 -10.66 12.63 -24.82
CA GLY A 390 -11.19 12.60 -23.45
C GLY A 390 -10.84 11.32 -22.69
N LEU A 391 -9.54 11.19 -22.40
CA LEU A 391 -9.00 10.55 -21.19
C LEU A 391 -7.97 11.55 -20.67
N ALA A 392 -8.05 11.94 -19.40
CA ALA A 392 -6.91 12.50 -18.68
C ALA A 392 -5.96 11.35 -18.25
N GLY A 393 -4.88 11.69 -17.53
CA GLY A 393 -3.91 10.71 -17.07
C GLY A 393 -4.40 9.85 -15.90
N ASP A 394 -3.52 8.95 -15.49
CA ASP A 394 -3.80 7.93 -14.46
C ASP A 394 -2.96 8.18 -13.19
N VAL A 395 -3.46 7.72 -12.04
CA VAL A 395 -2.65 7.51 -10.82
C VAL A 395 -2.57 6.01 -10.54
N VAL A 396 -1.35 5.48 -10.40
CA VAL A 396 -1.07 4.03 -10.38
C VAL A 396 -0.07 3.64 -9.30
N GLY A 397 -0.26 2.48 -8.66
CA GLY A 397 0.66 1.93 -7.66
C GLY A 397 0.33 0.48 -7.31
N LEU A 398 1.14 -0.12 -6.45
CA LEU A 398 1.02 -1.51 -6.00
C LEU A 398 1.02 -1.57 -4.47
N LEU A 399 -0.08 -2.04 -3.89
CA LEU A 399 -0.22 -2.22 -2.44
C LEU A 399 0.72 -3.33 -1.94
N ARG A 400 1.43 -3.06 -0.85
CA ARG A 400 2.35 -3.98 -0.18
C ARG A 400 2.04 -4.09 1.31
N GLU A 401 2.12 -5.29 1.85
CA GLU A 401 2.05 -5.52 3.29
C GLU A 401 3.48 -5.65 3.86
N ALA A 402 3.86 -4.74 4.77
CA ALA A 402 5.12 -4.80 5.50
C ALA A 402 5.02 -5.78 6.68
N THR A 403 6.00 -6.68 6.79
CA THR A 403 6.07 -7.73 7.81
C THR A 403 7.45 -7.81 8.46
N SER A 404 7.54 -8.33 9.68
CA SER A 404 8.81 -8.69 10.34
C SER A 404 9.63 -9.65 9.48
N THR A 405 10.96 -9.50 9.47
CA THR A 405 11.85 -10.40 8.71
C THR A 405 12.99 -10.99 9.57
N ASP A 406 13.28 -12.28 9.38
CA ASP A 406 14.40 -12.99 10.04
C ASP A 406 15.78 -12.63 9.42
N ASP A 407 15.79 -11.84 8.33
CA ASP A 407 17.00 -11.46 7.58
C ASP A 407 17.94 -10.52 8.37
N THR A 408 17.51 -10.08 9.56
CA THR A 408 18.18 -9.17 10.50
C THR A 408 17.95 -9.68 11.94
N PRO A 409 18.88 -9.44 12.89
CA PRO A 409 18.70 -9.91 14.27
C PRO A 409 17.73 -9.01 15.05
N GLY A 410 16.63 -9.57 15.57
CA GLY A 410 15.67 -8.84 16.40
C GLY A 410 14.85 -7.81 15.63
N SER A 411 14.30 -6.81 16.34
CA SER A 411 13.48 -5.71 15.79
C SER A 411 14.34 -4.67 15.03
N ASN A 412 15.04 -5.11 13.99
CA ASN A 412 16.00 -4.33 13.21
C ASN A 412 15.71 -4.36 11.69
N GLY A 413 14.44 -4.49 11.29
CA GLY A 413 14.06 -4.46 9.88
C GLY A 413 12.74 -5.15 9.53
N VAL A 414 12.25 -4.87 8.31
CA VAL A 414 11.06 -5.47 7.72
C VAL A 414 11.29 -5.91 6.28
N GLU A 415 10.35 -6.68 5.72
CA GLU A 415 10.25 -6.98 4.29
C GLU A 415 8.85 -6.59 3.76
N THR A 416 8.72 -6.37 2.44
CA THR A 416 7.44 -6.07 1.78
C THR A 416 6.92 -7.29 1.02
N THR A 417 5.62 -7.56 1.13
CA THR A 417 4.97 -8.77 0.59
C THR A 417 3.68 -8.45 -0.17
N ASP A 418 3.19 -9.40 -0.98
CA ASP A 418 1.87 -9.31 -1.62
C ASP A 418 0.76 -9.34 -0.54
N PRO A 419 -0.18 -8.37 -0.51
CA PRO A 419 -1.17 -8.27 0.55
C PRO A 419 -2.20 -9.40 0.47
N THR A 420 -2.62 -9.93 1.63
CA THR A 420 -3.49 -11.13 1.66
C THR A 420 -4.97 -10.87 1.31
N VAL A 421 -5.37 -9.59 1.31
CA VAL A 421 -6.71 -9.07 0.97
C VAL A 421 -6.57 -7.80 0.13
N GLU A 422 -7.57 -7.47 -0.68
CA GLU A 422 -7.62 -6.19 -1.39
C GLU A 422 -7.84 -5.01 -0.42
N GLY A 423 -7.24 -3.88 -0.76
CA GLY A 423 -7.46 -2.58 -0.14
C GLY A 423 -8.40 -1.69 -0.96
N VAL A 424 -8.41 -0.42 -0.57
CA VAL A 424 -9.25 0.66 -1.09
C VAL A 424 -8.38 1.89 -1.27
N ALA A 425 -8.41 2.51 -2.43
CA ALA A 425 -7.79 3.81 -2.70
C ALA A 425 -8.85 4.90 -2.83
N LEU A 426 -8.60 6.06 -2.23
CA LEU A 426 -9.42 7.27 -2.35
C LEU A 426 -8.54 8.45 -2.73
N LEU A 427 -8.92 9.17 -3.78
CA LEU A 427 -8.29 10.43 -4.18
C LEU A 427 -9.14 11.60 -3.65
N GLU A 428 -8.78 12.14 -2.49
CA GLU A 428 -9.67 13.03 -1.71
C GLU A 428 -10.02 14.36 -2.42
N SER A 429 -9.21 14.76 -3.40
CA SER A 429 -9.44 15.93 -4.27
C SER A 429 -10.58 15.77 -5.28
N ASP A 430 -10.88 14.54 -5.70
CA ASP A 430 -12.03 14.18 -6.53
C ASP A 430 -12.60 12.86 -6.00
N PRO A 431 -13.51 12.92 -5.00
CA PRO A 431 -13.71 11.85 -4.04
C PRO A 431 -14.43 10.60 -4.60
N VAL A 432 -13.65 9.77 -5.28
CA VAL A 432 -14.04 8.42 -5.71
C VAL A 432 -13.16 7.41 -4.97
N ALA A 433 -13.81 6.50 -4.24
CA ALA A 433 -13.15 5.34 -3.66
C ALA A 433 -13.18 4.18 -4.65
N VAL A 434 -12.02 3.61 -4.95
CA VAL A 434 -11.87 2.44 -5.84
C VAL A 434 -11.25 1.27 -5.08
N PRO A 435 -11.68 0.02 -5.33
CA PRO A 435 -10.98 -1.16 -4.83
C PRO A 435 -9.62 -1.32 -5.51
N THR A 436 -8.66 -1.95 -4.82
CA THR A 436 -7.51 -2.55 -5.50
C THR A 436 -7.89 -3.86 -6.19
N PHE A 437 -7.07 -4.29 -7.15
CA PHE A 437 -7.20 -5.60 -7.81
C PHE A 437 -5.82 -6.21 -8.03
N ASN A 438 -5.57 -7.42 -7.52
CA ASN A 438 -4.23 -8.01 -7.44
C ASN A 438 -3.24 -7.04 -6.75
N GLY A 439 -3.71 -6.36 -5.69
CA GLY A 439 -2.99 -5.29 -5.01
C GLY A 439 -2.81 -3.99 -5.81
N VAL A 440 -3.17 -3.92 -7.09
CA VAL A 440 -2.97 -2.73 -7.91
C VAL A 440 -3.93 -1.61 -7.50
N VAL A 441 -3.36 -0.45 -7.16
CA VAL A 441 -4.06 0.83 -7.07
C VAL A 441 -4.07 1.42 -8.48
N ALA A 442 -5.24 1.70 -9.04
CA ALA A 442 -5.37 2.40 -10.32
C ALA A 442 -6.59 3.32 -10.33
N LEU A 443 -6.36 4.62 -10.52
CA LEU A 443 -7.38 5.63 -10.76
C LEU A 443 -7.20 6.20 -12.18
N ARG A 444 -8.30 6.31 -12.92
CA ARG A 444 -8.39 6.80 -14.30
C ARG A 444 -9.02 8.18 -14.36
N ASP A 445 -8.69 8.92 -15.43
CA ASP A 445 -9.27 10.23 -15.75
C ASP A 445 -9.01 11.29 -14.65
N VAL A 446 -7.81 11.24 -14.06
CA VAL A 446 -7.42 12.13 -12.95
C VAL A 446 -7.14 13.54 -13.48
N PRO A 447 -7.76 14.61 -12.92
CA PRO A 447 -7.48 15.98 -13.35
C PRO A 447 -6.03 16.42 -13.09
N GLU A 448 -5.47 17.33 -13.89
CA GLU A 448 -4.17 17.96 -13.59
C GLU A 448 -4.25 18.77 -12.27
N GLY A 449 -3.31 18.54 -11.34
CA GLY A 449 -3.28 19.28 -10.07
C GLY A 449 -2.47 18.63 -8.95
N ASP A 450 -2.62 19.17 -7.74
CA ASP A 450 -2.16 18.56 -6.49
C ASP A 450 -3.31 17.79 -5.84
N HIS A 451 -3.03 16.55 -5.43
CA HIS A 451 -4.01 15.60 -4.90
C HIS A 451 -3.51 14.94 -3.62
N ARG A 452 -4.45 14.35 -2.89
CA ARG A 452 -4.17 13.48 -1.75
C ARG A 452 -4.71 12.09 -2.05
N LEU A 453 -3.82 11.10 -2.05
CA LEU A 453 -4.18 9.69 -2.14
C LEU A 453 -4.13 9.08 -0.74
N THR A 454 -5.24 8.47 -0.31
CA THR A 454 -5.33 7.69 0.92
C THR A 454 -5.68 6.24 0.56
N VAL A 455 -4.93 5.28 1.09
CA VAL A 455 -5.13 3.84 0.86
C VAL A 455 -5.34 3.13 2.19
N ASN A 456 -6.36 2.27 2.28
CA ASN A 456 -6.74 1.60 3.53
C ASN A 456 -7.39 0.23 3.23
N GLY A 457 -7.55 -0.64 4.23
CA GLY A 457 -8.11 -1.98 4.04
C GLY A 457 -8.56 -2.65 5.34
N ALA A 458 -9.09 -3.87 5.23
CA ALA A 458 -9.47 -4.65 6.40
C ALA A 458 -8.23 -5.14 7.15
N GLY A 459 -8.06 -4.74 8.41
CA GLY A 459 -6.95 -5.20 9.25
C GLY A 459 -5.60 -4.49 9.07
N VAL A 460 -5.52 -3.47 8.20
CA VAL A 460 -4.31 -2.64 8.02
C VAL A 460 -4.53 -1.20 8.51
N ALA A 461 -3.43 -0.51 8.81
CA ALA A 461 -3.42 0.92 9.09
C ALA A 461 -3.40 1.76 7.78
N PRO A 462 -4.03 2.95 7.77
CA PRO A 462 -4.19 3.74 6.55
C PRO A 462 -2.89 4.43 6.11
N TYR A 463 -2.54 4.24 4.84
CA TYR A 463 -1.52 5.00 4.11
C TYR A 463 -2.11 6.32 3.59
N SER A 464 -1.34 7.40 3.53
CA SER A 464 -1.79 8.67 2.94
C SER A 464 -0.60 9.50 2.44
N GLN A 465 -0.63 9.94 1.18
CA GLN A 465 0.42 10.75 0.55
C GLN A 465 -0.18 11.96 -0.19
N GLY A 466 0.60 13.05 -0.28
CA GLY A 466 0.39 14.05 -1.33
C GLY A 466 1.01 13.58 -2.66
N LEU A 467 0.38 13.90 -3.79
CA LEU A 467 0.93 13.67 -5.13
C LEU A 467 0.50 14.79 -6.09
N THR A 468 1.33 15.09 -7.09
CA THR A 468 0.99 16.04 -8.16
C THR A 468 0.79 15.26 -9.46
N HIS A 469 -0.37 15.39 -10.09
CA HIS A 469 -0.67 14.81 -11.40
C HIS A 469 -0.46 15.84 -12.51
N THR A 470 0.12 15.41 -13.63
CA THR A 470 0.39 16.24 -14.82
C THR A 470 -0.20 15.61 -16.07
N ASP A 471 -0.93 16.40 -16.86
CA ASP A 471 -1.47 15.98 -18.16
C ASP A 471 -0.37 16.05 -19.25
N ASP A 472 0.62 15.16 -19.15
CA ASP A 472 1.64 14.92 -20.19
C ASP A 472 1.49 13.57 -20.91
N GLY A 473 0.53 12.75 -20.47
CA GLY A 473 0.21 11.44 -21.02
C GLY A 473 0.96 10.27 -20.38
N GLU A 474 1.77 10.51 -19.34
CA GLU A 474 2.36 9.44 -18.51
C GLU A 474 1.55 9.24 -17.21
N ALA A 475 1.56 8.02 -16.67
CA ALA A 475 0.81 7.69 -15.46
C ALA A 475 1.60 8.11 -14.21
N THR A 476 0.95 8.79 -13.26
CA THR A 476 1.58 9.25 -12.02
C THR A 476 1.68 8.11 -11.03
N THR A 477 2.92 7.70 -10.74
CA THR A 477 3.23 6.65 -9.78
C THR A 477 2.97 7.09 -8.33
N ALA A 478 2.29 6.25 -7.57
CA ALA A 478 2.08 6.37 -6.13
C ALA A 478 2.96 5.38 -5.35
N GLY A 479 3.31 5.70 -4.10
CA GLY A 479 4.25 4.89 -3.33
C GLY A 479 5.72 5.12 -3.73
N VAL A 480 6.62 4.37 -3.10
CA VAL A 480 8.07 4.44 -3.39
C VAL A 480 8.41 3.46 -4.49
N ASP A 481 8.97 3.95 -5.61
CA ASP A 481 9.19 3.17 -6.84
C ASP A 481 7.93 2.44 -7.37
N GLY A 482 6.74 2.84 -6.91
CA GLY A 482 5.45 2.20 -7.18
C GLY A 482 4.83 1.42 -6.04
N GLU A 483 5.56 1.17 -4.95
CA GLU A 483 5.08 0.37 -3.81
C GLU A 483 4.43 1.24 -2.72
N VAL A 484 3.13 1.03 -2.51
CA VAL A 484 2.31 1.65 -1.45
C VAL A 484 2.30 0.71 -0.24
N VAL A 485 3.19 0.97 0.71
CA VAL A 485 3.42 0.07 1.85
C VAL A 485 2.46 0.35 3.02
N VAL A 486 1.66 -0.65 3.40
CA VAL A 486 0.81 -0.66 4.61
C VAL A 486 1.34 -1.66 5.63
N ALA A 487 0.89 -1.54 6.89
CA ALA A 487 1.17 -2.48 7.97
C ALA A 487 -0.13 -2.92 8.66
N ALA A 488 -0.17 -4.14 9.20
CA ALA A 488 -1.29 -4.64 9.99
C ALA A 488 -1.58 -3.73 11.20
N ASN A 489 -2.85 -3.57 11.60
CA ASN A 489 -3.25 -2.66 12.68
C ASN A 489 -2.61 -2.99 14.04
N GLU A 490 -2.34 -4.26 14.34
CA GLU A 490 -1.66 -4.66 15.57
C GLU A 490 -0.15 -4.44 15.54
N ASP A 491 0.45 -4.21 14.37
CA ASP A 491 1.89 -3.96 14.18
C ASP A 491 2.22 -2.56 13.65
N ALA A 492 1.21 -1.78 13.29
CA ALA A 492 1.37 -0.39 12.87
C ALA A 492 1.77 0.52 14.05
N VAL A 493 2.77 1.36 13.82
CA VAL A 493 3.20 2.44 14.71
C VAL A 493 3.15 3.76 13.95
N LYS A 494 2.51 4.76 14.54
CA LYS A 494 2.38 6.09 13.93
C LYS A 494 3.64 6.91 14.12
N VAL A 495 4.50 7.01 13.10
CA VAL A 495 5.65 7.92 13.10
C VAL A 495 5.14 9.33 12.85
N ARG A 496 5.25 10.22 13.84
CA ARG A 496 4.74 11.61 13.81
C ARG A 496 5.91 12.59 13.93
N ALA A 497 5.98 13.59 13.07
CA ALA A 497 7.00 14.64 13.11
C ALA A 497 6.35 16.01 13.34
N GLU A 498 6.76 16.71 14.40
CA GLU A 498 6.27 18.03 14.80
C GLU A 498 7.38 19.08 14.65
N PRO A 499 7.34 19.95 13.63
CA PRO A 499 8.38 20.97 13.44
C PRO A 499 8.33 22.01 14.56
N ALA A 500 9.51 22.35 15.10
CA ALA A 500 9.65 23.32 16.20
C ALA A 500 8.95 24.65 15.88
N SER A 501 8.40 25.32 16.90
CA SER A 501 7.51 26.50 16.72
C SER A 501 8.10 27.68 15.93
N ASP A 502 9.43 27.74 15.81
CA ASP A 502 10.21 28.74 15.09
C ASP A 502 10.92 28.21 13.82
N ALA A 503 10.80 26.91 13.53
CA ALA A 503 11.27 26.27 12.30
C ALA A 503 10.24 26.37 11.16
N PRO A 504 10.63 26.17 9.88
CA PRO A 504 9.70 26.07 8.76
C PRO A 504 8.78 24.85 8.88
N GLY A 505 7.77 24.73 8.00
CA GLY A 505 6.88 23.56 7.96
C GLY A 505 7.54 22.37 7.26
N VAL A 506 7.02 21.15 7.48
CA VAL A 506 7.43 19.98 6.70
C VAL A 506 6.90 20.11 5.27
N ALA A 507 7.76 19.95 4.28
CA ALA A 507 7.42 19.92 2.85
C ALA A 507 7.50 18.52 2.25
N ARG A 508 8.35 17.65 2.82
CA ARG A 508 8.46 16.23 2.44
C ARG A 508 8.85 15.38 3.65
N MET A 509 8.33 14.16 3.72
CA MET A 509 8.74 13.15 4.69
C MET A 509 9.09 11.87 3.95
N ALA A 510 10.19 11.23 4.34
CA ALA A 510 10.52 9.89 3.93
C ALA A 510 10.82 9.01 5.15
N VAL A 511 10.47 7.73 5.07
CA VAL A 511 10.72 6.71 6.09
C VAL A 511 11.38 5.53 5.40
N GLU A 512 12.57 5.18 5.88
CA GLU A 512 13.48 4.23 5.26
C GLU A 512 13.99 3.22 6.30
N ASP A 513 13.59 1.97 6.14
CA ASP A 513 13.99 0.83 6.97
C ASP A 513 15.40 0.34 6.61
N ASP A 514 16.12 -0.20 7.59
CA ASP A 514 17.46 -0.77 7.38
C ASP A 514 17.47 -1.99 6.41
N VAL A 515 16.36 -2.72 6.25
CA VAL A 515 16.28 -3.93 5.41
C VAL A 515 15.41 -3.70 4.16
N ALA A 516 14.17 -3.24 4.33
CA ALA A 516 13.28 -2.97 3.19
C ALA A 516 13.67 -1.72 2.38
N GLY A 517 14.51 -0.84 2.95
CA GLY A 517 14.78 0.46 2.37
C GLY A 517 13.56 1.39 2.49
N ARG A 518 13.33 2.21 1.48
CA ARG A 518 12.43 3.36 1.55
C ARG A 518 10.97 2.92 1.37
N VAL A 519 10.21 2.91 2.47
CA VAL A 519 8.79 2.45 2.52
C VAL A 519 7.77 3.59 2.42
N PHE A 520 8.21 4.83 2.66
CA PHE A 520 7.42 6.05 2.40
C PHE A 520 8.36 7.15 1.89
N ASP A 521 7.94 7.92 0.88
CA ASP A 521 8.63 9.13 0.44
C ASP A 521 7.69 10.04 -0.35
N ALA A 522 7.05 10.99 0.33
CA ALA A 522 6.09 11.90 -0.28
C ALA A 522 5.99 13.26 0.44
N PRO A 523 5.40 14.27 -0.23
CA PRO A 523 4.83 15.41 0.46
C PRO A 523 3.83 14.94 1.53
N PRO A 524 3.75 15.62 2.69
CA PRO A 524 2.70 15.35 3.66
C PRO A 524 1.33 15.59 3.01
N PRO A 525 0.28 14.84 3.41
CA PRO A 525 -1.07 15.06 2.90
C PRO A 525 -1.51 16.51 3.13
N THR A 526 -1.71 17.26 2.04
CA THR A 526 -2.23 18.62 2.08
C THR A 526 -3.70 18.61 2.45
N GLY A 527 -4.08 19.40 3.46
CA GLY A 527 -5.47 19.51 3.93
C GLY A 527 -5.87 20.96 4.12
N ASP A 528 -7.02 21.35 3.55
CA ASP A 528 -7.63 22.68 3.71
C ASP A 528 -8.35 22.88 5.07
N ASP A 529 -8.25 21.92 5.99
CA ASP A 529 -8.86 21.96 7.34
C ASP A 529 -8.08 22.87 8.32
N ASP A 530 -7.98 24.15 7.95
CA ASP A 530 -7.38 25.27 8.70
C ASP A 530 -8.24 25.70 9.92
N GLU A 531 -8.54 24.75 10.82
CA GLU A 531 -9.01 25.02 12.20
C GLU A 531 -8.08 24.40 13.29
N SER A 532 -6.88 23.89 12.92
CA SER A 532 -5.80 23.54 13.87
C SER A 532 -4.38 23.84 13.36
N ASP A 533 -3.56 24.50 14.19
CA ASP A 533 -2.13 24.85 13.94
C ASP A 533 -1.17 23.63 13.84
N ASP A 534 -1.66 22.42 13.54
CA ASP A 534 -0.89 21.17 13.60
C ASP A 534 -0.01 20.99 12.34
N ARG A 535 1.05 21.80 12.22
CA ARG A 535 2.05 21.79 11.12
C ARG A 535 2.87 20.49 11.00
N GLY A 536 2.48 19.44 11.72
CA GLY A 536 3.16 18.16 11.75
C GLY A 536 2.62 17.19 10.70
N VAL A 537 3.42 16.18 10.39
CA VAL A 537 3.05 15.05 9.51
C VAL A 537 3.01 13.79 10.35
N ALA A 538 2.23 12.79 9.93
CA ALA A 538 2.37 11.44 10.47
C ALA A 538 2.03 10.36 9.43
N VAL A 539 2.82 9.29 9.44
CA VAL A 539 2.64 8.09 8.62
C VAL A 539 2.63 6.86 9.51
N TYR A 540 2.19 5.71 8.99
CA TYR A 540 2.28 4.44 9.69
C TYR A 540 3.46 3.62 9.14
N ALA A 541 4.19 2.98 10.04
CA ALA A 541 5.27 2.04 9.75
C ALA A 541 5.07 0.76 10.58
N HIS A 542 5.74 -0.33 10.26
CA HIS A 542 5.61 -1.61 10.95
C HIS A 542 6.58 -1.68 12.15
N ARG A 543 6.15 -2.21 13.29
CA ARG A 543 6.86 -2.07 14.57
C ARG A 543 8.29 -2.62 14.58
N GLU A 544 8.50 -3.77 13.95
CA GLU A 544 9.79 -4.48 13.98
C GLU A 544 10.87 -3.85 13.07
N GLY A 545 10.53 -2.79 12.33
CA GLY A 545 11.46 -2.06 11.47
C GLY A 545 12.32 -1.05 12.25
N ALA A 546 13.50 -0.74 11.71
CA ALA A 546 14.43 0.23 12.31
C ALA A 546 14.69 1.35 11.30
N TYR A 547 14.15 2.54 11.60
CA TYR A 547 13.84 3.53 10.58
C TYR A 547 14.74 4.77 10.62
N THR A 548 15.26 5.15 9.46
CA THR A 548 15.68 6.53 9.18
C THR A 548 14.46 7.32 8.70
N THR A 549 14.05 8.33 9.47
CA THR A 549 13.07 9.32 9.04
C THR A 549 13.81 10.56 8.51
N GLU A 550 13.63 10.88 7.25
CA GLU A 550 14.16 12.07 6.59
C GLU A 550 13.05 13.12 6.43
N ILE A 551 13.37 14.38 6.71
CA ILE A 551 12.45 15.51 6.65
C ILE A 551 13.07 16.61 5.77
N GLU A 552 12.35 16.99 4.71
CA GLU A 552 12.59 18.24 3.98
C GLU A 552 11.61 19.31 4.48
N ASP A 553 12.13 20.50 4.78
CA ASP A 553 11.32 21.65 5.20
C ASP A 553 10.92 22.57 4.02
N SER A 554 10.00 23.49 4.28
CA SER A 554 9.48 24.43 3.28
C SER A 554 10.48 25.49 2.76
N GLU A 555 11.73 25.48 3.23
CA GLU A 555 12.84 26.28 2.70
C GLU A 555 13.91 25.40 1.98
N GLY A 556 13.71 24.08 1.90
CA GLY A 556 14.62 23.12 1.28
C GLY A 556 15.74 22.62 2.21
N GLY A 557 15.60 22.82 3.53
CA GLY A 557 16.50 22.23 4.53
C GLY A 557 16.20 20.74 4.73
N ILE A 558 17.25 19.92 4.86
CA ILE A 558 17.14 18.47 5.14
C ILE A 558 17.53 18.17 6.58
N GLY A 559 16.73 17.38 7.29
CA GLY A 559 17.06 16.75 8.57
C GLY A 559 16.85 15.24 8.53
N ALA A 560 17.52 14.51 9.43
CA ALA A 560 17.36 13.07 9.61
C ALA A 560 17.18 12.73 11.09
N PHE A 561 16.43 11.67 11.36
CA PHE A 561 16.03 11.20 12.69
C PHE A 561 15.98 9.66 12.69
N ARG A 562 16.37 9.03 13.81
CA ARG A 562 16.34 7.58 13.99
C ARG A 562 15.12 7.20 14.83
N VAL A 563 14.32 6.25 14.37
CA VAL A 563 13.08 5.80 15.00
C VAL A 563 13.09 4.28 15.10
N ASN A 564 13.09 3.74 16.32
CA ASN A 564 13.17 2.31 16.60
C ASN A 564 11.96 1.90 17.49
N PRO A 565 10.80 1.56 16.89
CA PRO A 565 9.56 1.39 17.65
C PRO A 565 9.61 0.22 18.65
N ARG A 566 9.29 0.48 19.92
CA ARG A 566 9.29 -0.58 20.95
C ARG A 566 8.01 -1.41 20.95
N ALA A 567 8.10 -2.64 21.47
CA ALA A 567 6.97 -3.53 21.73
C ALA A 567 5.79 -2.83 22.44
N GLY A 568 4.62 -2.76 21.79
CA GLY A 568 3.41 -2.11 22.32
C GLY A 568 3.37 -0.58 22.20
N GLN A 569 4.37 0.05 21.56
CA GLN A 569 4.31 1.44 21.14
C GLN A 569 3.32 1.59 19.97
N SER A 570 2.50 2.64 20.00
CA SER A 570 1.50 2.96 18.97
C SER A 570 1.75 4.30 18.26
N THR A 571 2.68 5.12 18.80
CA THR A 571 3.11 6.38 18.21
C THR A 571 4.58 6.61 18.56
N ALA A 572 5.34 7.14 17.60
CA ALA A 572 6.74 7.50 17.73
C ALA A 572 6.88 8.97 17.31
N THR A 573 7.02 9.86 18.27
CA THR A 573 6.89 11.31 18.06
C THR A 573 8.26 11.97 18.03
N LEU A 574 8.65 12.45 16.85
CA LEU A 574 9.77 13.36 16.63
C LEU A 574 9.28 14.79 16.95
N ALA A 575 9.54 15.27 18.16
CA ALA A 575 9.15 16.63 18.59
C ALA A 575 10.27 17.66 18.39
N ASP A 576 9.89 18.94 18.30
CA ASP A 576 10.80 20.06 18.05
C ASP A 576 11.73 19.84 16.83
N VAL A 577 11.20 19.21 15.78
CA VAL A 577 11.94 18.86 14.55
C VAL A 577 12.55 20.11 13.92
N ARG A 578 13.84 19.99 13.58
CA ARG A 578 14.66 20.99 12.90
C ARG A 578 15.58 20.30 11.90
N THR A 579 15.82 20.94 10.78
CA THR A 579 16.68 20.48 9.68
C THR A 579 18.10 21.03 9.84
N GLY A 580 18.97 20.74 8.87
CA GLY A 580 20.32 21.29 8.78
C GLY A 580 21.38 20.48 9.51
N LYS A 581 22.62 21.00 9.51
CA LYS A 581 23.83 20.26 9.89
C LYS A 581 23.75 19.62 11.29
N ALA A 582 23.11 20.28 12.25
CA ALA A 582 22.98 19.78 13.63
C ALA A 582 22.03 18.58 13.78
N SER A 583 20.96 18.48 12.99
CA SER A 583 20.09 17.28 12.96
C SER A 583 20.87 16.11 12.38
N LEU A 584 21.53 16.33 11.24
CA LEU A 584 22.28 15.29 10.53
C LEU A 584 23.46 14.75 11.37
N THR A 585 24.16 15.59 12.14
CA THR A 585 25.18 15.11 13.10
C THR A 585 24.60 14.36 14.29
N SER A 586 23.42 14.75 14.78
CA SER A 586 22.73 14.03 15.86
C SER A 586 22.26 12.66 15.39
N PHE A 587 21.69 12.55 14.19
CA PHE A 587 21.36 11.28 13.57
C PHE A 587 22.57 10.36 13.45
N LEU A 588 23.69 10.87 12.91
CA LEU A 588 24.95 10.12 12.78
C LEU A 588 25.46 9.61 14.13
N LEU A 589 25.34 10.42 15.19
CA LEU A 589 25.67 10.02 16.56
C LEU A 589 24.76 8.90 17.07
N THR A 590 23.43 9.05 16.92
CA THR A 590 22.45 8.07 17.37
C THR A 590 22.63 6.72 16.66
N LEU A 591 22.63 6.71 15.32
CA LEU A 591 22.77 5.48 14.52
C LEU A 591 24.08 4.74 14.80
N LEU A 592 25.20 5.45 14.97
CA LEU A 592 26.48 4.81 15.30
C LEU A 592 26.54 4.34 16.76
N THR A 593 25.88 5.02 17.69
CA THR A 593 25.76 4.58 19.09
C THR A 593 24.94 3.29 19.18
N GLU A 594 23.77 3.27 18.54
CA GLU A 594 22.90 2.10 18.39
C GLU A 594 23.67 0.92 17.77
N THR A 595 24.28 1.11 16.60
CA THR A 595 25.04 0.08 15.88
C THR A 595 26.23 -0.44 16.70
N THR A 596 26.91 0.42 17.46
CA THR A 596 28.00 -0.01 18.36
C THR A 596 27.48 -0.82 19.56
N ALA A 597 26.32 -0.46 20.09
CA ALA A 597 25.72 -1.14 21.23
C ALA A 597 25.20 -2.54 20.84
N GLN A 598 24.46 -2.63 19.73
CA GLN A 598 23.99 -3.90 19.18
C GLN A 598 25.15 -4.79 18.70
N ALA A 599 26.18 -4.23 18.07
CA ALA A 599 27.38 -5.00 17.71
C ALA A 599 28.13 -5.57 18.93
N ALA A 600 28.00 -4.98 20.12
CA ALA A 600 28.62 -5.50 21.34
C ALA A 600 27.89 -6.72 21.93
N VAL A 601 26.62 -6.97 21.57
CA VAL A 601 25.86 -8.17 22.00
C VAL A 601 26.55 -9.45 21.53
N PHE A 602 27.09 -9.41 20.31
CA PHE A 602 27.82 -10.50 19.68
C PHE A 602 29.19 -10.82 20.33
N GLU A 603 29.52 -10.29 21.51
CA GLU A 603 30.74 -10.66 22.27
C GLU A 603 30.81 -12.17 22.61
N ASP A 604 29.67 -12.84 22.83
CA ASP A 604 29.58 -14.31 23.00
C ASP A 604 29.30 -15.07 21.68
N GLY A 605 29.19 -14.35 20.55
CA GLY A 605 29.05 -14.91 19.20
C GLY A 605 27.62 -15.16 18.71
N THR A 606 26.58 -14.67 19.41
CA THR A 606 25.17 -14.76 19.02
C THR A 606 24.48 -13.39 19.16
N PRO A 607 23.33 -13.15 18.51
CA PRO A 607 22.50 -11.95 18.70
C PRO A 607 21.61 -12.01 19.96
N ASP A 608 21.82 -12.96 20.87
CA ASP A 608 20.92 -13.22 22.00
C ASP A 608 20.81 -11.99 22.93
N GLY A 609 19.63 -11.40 23.00
CA GLY A 609 19.35 -10.19 23.80
C GLY A 609 19.57 -8.86 23.08
N ILE A 610 19.67 -8.85 21.74
CA ILE A 610 19.81 -7.59 20.96
C ILE A 610 18.68 -6.57 21.21
N ASP A 611 17.45 -7.04 21.38
CA ASP A 611 16.28 -6.21 21.68
C ASP A 611 16.18 -5.80 23.17
N GLU A 612 17.03 -6.39 24.03
CA GLU A 612 17.17 -6.03 25.44
C GLU A 612 18.16 -4.85 25.63
N VAL A 613 18.83 -4.41 24.55
CA VAL A 613 19.73 -3.25 24.55
C VAL A 613 18.92 -1.95 24.46
N ASP A 614 18.98 -1.13 25.50
CA ASP A 614 18.38 0.21 25.51
C ASP A 614 19.23 1.18 24.64
N VAL A 615 18.97 1.17 23.34
CA VAL A 615 19.57 2.06 22.35
C VAL A 615 18.92 3.45 22.37
N PRO A 616 19.66 4.53 22.09
CA PRO A 616 19.05 5.84 21.89
C PRO A 616 18.29 5.89 20.56
N ASP A 617 17.18 6.61 20.50
CA ASP A 617 16.50 6.99 19.26
C ASP A 617 16.13 8.50 19.31
N SER A 618 15.35 9.01 18.37
CA SER A 618 15.01 10.44 18.26
C SER A 618 13.61 10.82 18.78
N THR A 619 12.89 9.89 19.43
CA THR A 619 11.47 10.04 19.81
C THR A 619 11.28 10.52 21.25
N THR A 620 10.19 11.25 21.52
CA THR A 620 9.85 11.71 22.89
C THR A 620 9.50 10.57 23.84
N GLU A 621 9.02 9.46 23.30
CA GLU A 621 8.68 8.23 23.98
C GLU A 621 9.93 7.49 24.50
N GLN A 622 11.12 7.93 24.07
CA GLN A 622 12.43 7.36 24.33
C GLN A 622 13.43 8.48 24.68
N GLU A 623 13.17 9.23 25.76
CA GLU A 623 14.05 10.31 26.28
C GLU A 623 15.50 9.84 26.58
N GLY A 624 16.32 9.70 25.53
CA GLY A 624 17.67 9.17 25.57
C GLY A 624 18.63 10.00 24.72
N ASP A 625 19.29 10.98 25.33
CA ASP A 625 20.37 11.73 24.67
C ASP A 625 21.51 10.77 24.33
N ALA A 626 21.71 10.49 23.03
CA ALA A 626 22.78 9.63 22.56
C ALA A 626 24.16 10.05 23.10
N ALA A 627 24.41 11.36 23.25
CA ALA A 627 25.67 11.87 23.81
C ALA A 627 25.89 11.47 25.28
N ALA A 628 24.82 11.20 26.04
CA ALA A 628 24.88 10.70 27.41
C ALA A 628 25.08 9.18 27.51
N VAL A 629 24.80 8.43 26.42
CA VAL A 629 24.90 6.97 26.37
C VAL A 629 26.22 6.49 25.73
N VAL A 630 26.85 7.30 24.87
CA VAL A 630 28.12 6.99 24.17
C VAL A 630 29.22 6.49 25.12
N ASP A 631 29.41 7.11 26.29
CA ASP A 631 30.45 6.70 27.24
C ASP A 631 30.22 5.29 27.82
N ALA A 632 28.97 4.84 27.92
CA ALA A 632 28.63 3.48 28.36
C ALA A 632 28.88 2.45 27.24
N VAL A 633 28.54 2.79 25.99
CA VAL A 633 28.67 1.92 24.81
C VAL A 633 30.13 1.78 24.33
N VAL A 634 30.90 2.88 24.41
CA VAL A 634 32.31 2.94 23.97
C VAL A 634 33.30 2.65 25.10
N GLY A 635 32.91 2.92 26.36
CA GLY A 635 33.71 2.70 27.56
C GLY A 635 34.91 3.65 27.72
N GLU A 636 35.58 3.58 28.88
CA GLU A 636 36.84 4.31 29.17
C GLU A 636 38.05 3.73 28.39
N THR A 637 37.96 3.63 27.07
CA THR A 637 39.13 3.44 26.21
C THR A 637 39.96 4.73 26.22
N THR A 638 41.04 4.73 27.01
CA THR A 638 41.94 5.87 27.25
C THR A 638 42.54 6.42 25.96
N GLU A 639 42.54 7.75 25.82
CA GLU A 639 43.01 8.42 24.61
C GLU A 639 44.51 8.18 24.36
N THR A 640 44.83 7.36 23.35
CA THR A 640 46.12 7.48 22.65
C THR A 640 46.06 8.71 21.78
N VAL A 641 46.52 9.84 22.35
CA VAL A 641 46.48 11.18 21.76
C VAL A 641 47.01 11.18 20.32
N ASP A 642 46.13 11.51 19.37
CA ASP A 642 46.51 11.79 17.99
C ASP A 642 47.04 13.23 17.90
N SER A 643 48.36 13.38 17.72
CA SER A 643 49.04 14.67 17.66
C SER A 643 50.24 14.57 16.73
N ALA A 644 49.95 14.62 15.42
CA ALA A 644 50.96 14.40 14.38
C ALA A 644 50.90 15.35 13.17
N VAL A 645 50.20 16.50 13.24
CA VAL A 645 50.54 17.69 12.44
C VAL A 645 50.25 18.98 13.23
N ASP A 646 51.30 19.61 13.78
CA ASP A 646 51.47 21.06 13.67
C ASP A 646 52.97 21.40 13.82
N ASP A 647 53.51 22.23 12.92
CA ASP A 647 54.93 22.63 12.89
C ASP A 647 55.03 24.13 12.62
N ASP A 648 55.14 24.92 13.70
CA ASP A 648 55.94 26.14 13.65
C ASP A 648 56.64 26.40 14.98
N THR A 649 57.81 27.04 14.92
CA THR A 649 58.78 27.09 16.02
C THR A 649 59.00 28.52 16.54
N VAL A 650 58.84 28.72 17.85
CA VAL A 650 59.36 29.91 18.54
C VAL A 650 59.89 29.56 19.93
N ASP A 651 61.17 29.87 20.17
CA ASP A 651 61.79 29.87 21.51
C ASP A 651 61.21 30.96 22.41
N GLU A 652 61.05 30.69 23.71
CA GLU A 652 61.86 31.38 24.73
C GLU A 652 61.85 30.64 26.10
N GLU A 653 62.94 30.77 26.86
CA GLU A 653 63.08 30.17 28.19
C GLU A 653 62.24 30.91 29.25
N THR A 654 61.76 30.21 30.31
CA THR A 654 62.23 30.50 31.68
C THR A 654 61.80 29.48 32.76
N ASN A 655 62.77 28.66 33.15
CA ASN A 655 62.98 28.05 34.48
C ASN A 655 62.27 28.69 35.70
N THR A 656 61.53 27.89 36.48
CA THR A 656 61.67 27.66 37.96
C THR A 656 60.54 26.72 38.46
N THR A 657 60.52 26.01 39.60
CA THR A 657 61.48 25.41 40.57
C THR A 657 60.64 25.01 41.82
N ASP A 658 60.48 23.70 42.05
CA ASP A 658 60.48 23.03 43.38
C ASP A 658 59.21 22.92 44.29
N THR A 659 59.31 21.98 45.25
CA THR A 659 58.62 21.80 46.56
C THR A 659 57.29 21.03 46.74
N THR A 660 57.43 19.70 46.93
CA THR A 660 57.09 18.89 48.15
C THR A 660 55.68 18.82 48.78
N ASP A 661 55.28 17.56 49.11
CA ASP A 661 54.58 17.08 50.33
C ASP A 661 53.15 17.62 50.66
N THR A 662 52.26 16.93 51.40
CA THR A 662 52.47 15.90 52.44
C THR A 662 51.30 14.91 52.56
N VAL A 663 51.54 13.77 53.21
CA VAL A 663 50.57 12.75 53.68
C VAL A 663 49.78 13.23 54.92
N ASP A 664 48.49 12.88 55.04
CA ASP A 664 47.90 12.37 56.31
C ASP A 664 46.67 11.47 56.05
N ALA A 665 46.15 10.79 57.07
CA ALA A 665 45.21 9.67 56.94
C ALA A 665 44.09 9.62 58.02
N THR A 666 43.30 8.54 58.00
CA THR A 666 42.23 8.15 58.96
C THR A 666 40.92 8.95 58.85
N ASN A 667 39.75 8.32 58.92
CA ASN A 667 39.24 7.65 60.13
C ASN A 667 38.32 6.44 59.83
N THR A 668 38.02 5.65 60.86
CA THR A 668 37.19 4.43 60.80
C THR A 668 35.93 4.59 61.65
N THR A 669 34.82 3.96 61.27
CA THR A 669 33.74 3.62 62.22
C THR A 669 33.06 2.32 61.80
N ASP A 670 32.55 1.59 62.79
CA ASP A 670 32.08 0.20 62.71
C ASP A 670 30.67 0.11 63.33
N SER A 671 29.81 -0.73 62.76
CA SER A 671 28.67 -1.33 63.46
C SER A 671 28.20 -2.59 62.74
N THR A 672 28.01 -3.65 63.51
CA THR A 672 27.61 -5.00 63.09
C THR A 672 26.21 -5.33 63.56
N THR A 673 25.51 -6.26 62.89
CA THR A 673 24.58 -7.19 63.57
C THR A 673 24.32 -8.45 62.74
N ASP A 674 24.60 -9.61 63.31
CA ASP A 674 24.10 -10.92 62.84
C ASP A 674 22.59 -11.07 63.08
N THR A 675 21.93 -11.96 62.33
CA THR A 675 21.14 -13.07 62.88
C THR A 675 20.94 -14.17 61.81
N VAL A 676 21.00 -15.44 62.23
CA VAL A 676 20.85 -16.64 61.40
C VAL A 676 19.65 -17.46 61.89
N ASP A 677 18.98 -18.20 60.99
CA ASP A 677 18.43 -19.57 61.13
C ASP A 677 17.08 -19.75 60.37
N GLY A 678 16.72 -20.99 60.00
CA GLY A 678 15.37 -21.34 59.52
C GLY A 678 15.25 -22.26 58.29
N SER A 679 15.91 -23.41 58.25
CA SER A 679 15.70 -24.41 57.18
C SER A 679 14.37 -25.18 57.30
N THR A 680 13.76 -25.62 56.20
CA THR A 680 12.88 -26.81 56.17
C THR A 680 12.89 -27.49 54.79
N GLU A 681 13.27 -28.76 54.73
CA GLU A 681 13.07 -29.64 53.57
C GLU A 681 11.62 -30.17 53.51
N THR A 682 11.15 -30.62 52.36
CA THR A 682 10.22 -31.76 52.28
C THR A 682 10.46 -32.54 50.99
N THR A 683 10.66 -33.85 51.11
CA THR A 683 10.92 -34.79 50.00
C THR A 683 9.67 -35.56 49.60
N ASN A 684 9.66 -36.11 48.38
CA ASN A 684 9.02 -37.41 48.11
C ASN A 684 9.59 -38.07 46.85
N THR A 685 9.68 -39.40 46.87
CA THR A 685 10.34 -40.23 45.85
C THR A 685 9.48 -41.44 45.52
N THR A 686 9.33 -41.80 44.25
CA THR A 686 9.14 -43.18 43.70
C THR A 686 9.31 -43.06 42.18
N GLU A 687 10.33 -43.61 41.50
CA GLU A 687 10.61 -45.02 41.20
C GLU A 687 9.43 -45.80 40.57
N ASP A 688 9.56 -46.16 39.28
CA ASP A 688 9.81 -47.56 38.87
C ASP A 688 10.47 -47.59 37.48
N THR A 689 10.59 -48.76 36.84
CA THR A 689 11.70 -49.14 35.94
C THR A 689 11.25 -49.90 34.66
N VAL A 690 12.18 -50.63 34.03
CA VAL A 690 12.09 -51.45 32.78
C VAL A 690 12.29 -50.62 31.50
N ASP A 691 13.40 -50.68 30.76
CA ASP A 691 14.29 -51.78 30.28
C ASP A 691 13.76 -52.51 29.04
N ASP A 692 14.37 -52.23 27.88
CA ASP A 692 14.85 -53.31 27.01
C ASP A 692 16.12 -52.85 26.27
N THR A 693 16.94 -53.80 25.86
CA THR A 693 18.24 -53.60 25.20
C THR A 693 18.23 -54.22 23.80
N THR A 694 19.09 -53.73 22.91
CA THR A 694 19.86 -54.67 22.07
C THR A 694 21.16 -54.05 21.57
N ASP A 695 22.27 -54.76 21.80
CA ASP A 695 23.65 -54.41 21.48
C ASP A 695 24.23 -55.42 20.49
N THR A 696 25.15 -55.01 19.59
CA THR A 696 26.21 -55.78 18.86
C THR A 696 26.82 -54.96 17.69
N VAL A 697 28.13 -54.89 17.34
CA VAL A 697 29.37 -55.72 17.51
C VAL A 697 29.47 -56.91 16.51
N ASP A 698 30.55 -57.20 15.76
CA ASP A 698 31.96 -56.70 15.63
C ASP A 698 32.25 -56.08 14.21
N ASP A 699 33.48 -55.71 13.76
CA ASP A 699 34.50 -54.70 14.22
C ASP A 699 35.65 -54.54 13.14
N GLU A 700 36.51 -53.52 13.30
CA GLU A 700 37.95 -53.42 12.90
C GLU A 700 38.46 -53.12 11.44
N THR A 701 39.66 -52.48 11.40
CA THR A 701 40.77 -52.55 10.39
C THR A 701 40.85 -51.74 9.06
N THR A 702 41.49 -50.56 9.16
CA THR A 702 42.76 -50.14 8.45
C THR A 702 42.98 -50.24 6.92
N THR A 703 43.23 -49.05 6.30
CA THR A 703 44.20 -48.79 5.17
C THR A 703 43.86 -49.41 3.79
N ASN A 704 44.45 -49.04 2.64
CA ASN A 704 45.73 -48.38 2.34
C ASN A 704 45.83 -47.85 0.87
N THR A 705 46.72 -46.88 0.60
CA THR A 705 47.34 -46.57 -0.74
C THR A 705 46.41 -46.09 -1.90
N THR A 706 46.85 -45.41 -2.98
CA THR A 706 48.20 -45.04 -3.50
C THR A 706 48.16 -43.80 -4.44
N THR A 707 49.21 -42.96 -4.40
CA THR A 707 49.97 -42.37 -5.56
C THR A 707 49.30 -41.43 -6.60
N ALA A 708 49.96 -40.41 -7.19
CA ALA A 708 51.17 -39.59 -6.86
C ALA A 708 51.38 -38.51 -7.98
N THR A 709 52.59 -37.91 -8.03
CA THR A 709 53.17 -37.03 -9.08
C THR A 709 52.81 -35.55 -8.91
N GLU A 710 53.57 -34.76 -8.14
CA GLU A 710 54.94 -34.25 -8.37
C GLU A 710 55.09 -33.28 -9.56
N THR A 711 55.51 -32.03 -9.30
CA THR A 711 56.79 -31.43 -9.79
C THR A 711 56.91 -29.96 -9.35
N ALA A 712 57.81 -29.66 -8.40
CA ALA A 712 58.37 -28.30 -8.21
C ALA A 712 59.75 -28.36 -7.51
N THR A 713 60.77 -27.86 -8.18
CA THR A 713 62.21 -28.00 -7.87
C THR A 713 62.68 -27.13 -6.70
N ALA A 714 63.73 -27.57 -5.97
CA ALA A 714 64.54 -26.74 -5.07
C ALA A 714 65.38 -25.69 -5.88
N THR A 715 66.11 -24.71 -5.33
CA THR A 715 67.05 -24.72 -4.18
C THR A 715 67.38 -23.27 -3.73
N ALA A 716 68.04 -23.09 -2.58
CA ALA A 716 68.23 -21.80 -1.89
C ALA A 716 69.63 -21.13 -2.08
N THR A 717 69.99 -20.23 -1.15
CA THR A 717 71.26 -19.50 -0.90
C THR A 717 71.45 -18.13 -1.58
N ASP A 718 71.96 -17.07 -0.93
CA ASP A 718 72.22 -16.75 0.51
C ASP A 718 72.53 -15.22 0.67
N ASP A 719 72.51 -14.69 1.91
CA ASP A 719 73.20 -13.48 2.44
C ASP A 719 72.85 -12.06 1.89
N ASP A 720 72.86 -10.94 2.64
CA ASP A 720 72.93 -10.60 4.10
C ASP A 720 72.58 -9.07 4.28
N ASP A 721 72.72 -8.53 5.50
CA ASP A 721 72.61 -7.14 5.96
C ASP A 721 71.20 -6.52 6.07
N GLY A 722 70.76 -6.21 7.30
CA GLY A 722 69.41 -5.75 7.61
C GLY A 722 69.30 -4.45 8.42
N ARG A 723 68.11 -3.84 8.38
CA ARG A 723 67.58 -2.84 9.33
C ARG A 723 66.10 -2.59 9.04
N GLY A 724 65.22 -3.12 9.90
CA GLY A 724 63.77 -3.09 9.72
C GLY A 724 63.07 -3.86 10.84
N ASP A 725 63.26 -3.38 12.06
CA ASP A 725 62.69 -3.94 13.29
C ASP A 725 62.08 -2.78 14.10
N VAL A 726 61.08 -3.07 14.95
CA VAL A 726 60.34 -2.10 15.78
C VAL A 726 59.41 -1.13 15.01
N LEU A 727 58.86 -1.49 13.83
CA LEU A 727 57.78 -0.72 13.19
C LEU A 727 56.62 -1.51 12.55
N ASP A 728 56.77 -2.82 12.23
CA ASP A 728 55.65 -3.66 11.74
C ASP A 728 54.80 -4.26 12.88
N ASP A 729 55.39 -4.46 14.07
CA ASP A 729 54.83 -5.20 15.21
C ASP A 729 53.71 -4.43 15.97
N LEU A 730 53.18 -3.36 15.39
CA LEU A 730 52.08 -2.53 15.91
C LEU A 730 50.88 -2.43 14.96
N ARG A 731 50.86 -3.22 13.87
CA ARG A 731 49.75 -3.25 12.89
C ARG A 731 49.09 -4.62 12.73
N LEU A 732 49.40 -5.58 13.60
CA LEU A 732 48.94 -6.98 13.53
C LEU A 732 48.56 -7.53 14.91
N GLN A 733 47.44 -7.05 15.50
CA GLN A 733 46.86 -7.67 16.71
C GLN A 733 45.41 -7.26 17.11
N THR A 734 44.46 -7.21 16.17
CA THR A 734 43.01 -7.36 16.47
C THR A 734 42.28 -7.79 15.19
N ASP A 735 42.41 -9.06 14.85
CA ASP A 735 41.73 -9.67 13.70
C ASP A 735 40.31 -10.13 14.11
N GLY A 736 39.36 -10.17 13.16
CA GLY A 736 37.97 -10.53 13.43
C GLY A 736 37.18 -9.50 14.25
N PHE A 737 36.17 -9.99 14.99
CA PHE A 737 35.16 -9.21 15.71
C PHE A 737 35.70 -8.02 16.53
N THR A 738 36.77 -8.23 17.32
CA THR A 738 37.33 -7.17 18.18
C THR A 738 37.86 -5.98 17.37
N GLY A 739 38.35 -6.21 16.15
CA GLY A 739 38.78 -5.15 15.24
C GLY A 739 37.62 -4.30 14.74
N LEU A 740 36.52 -4.94 14.34
CA LEU A 740 35.30 -4.27 13.89
C LEU A 740 34.66 -3.44 15.01
N LEU A 741 34.48 -4.02 16.20
CA LEU A 741 33.88 -3.33 17.34
C LEU A 741 34.71 -2.12 17.80
N ASN A 742 36.05 -2.19 17.72
CA ASN A 742 36.93 -1.05 17.97
C ASN A 742 36.83 0.03 16.88
N ALA A 743 36.60 -0.33 15.62
CA ALA A 743 36.38 0.62 14.53
C ALA A 743 35.04 1.36 14.68
N LEU A 744 33.96 0.64 15.01
CA LEU A 744 32.64 1.21 15.35
C LEU A 744 32.76 2.20 16.52
N ARG A 745 33.34 1.77 17.64
CA ARG A 745 33.63 2.61 18.82
C ARG A 745 34.41 3.89 18.47
N ALA A 746 35.35 3.83 17.52
CA ALA A 746 36.10 5.00 17.04
C ALA A 746 35.29 5.91 16.10
N GLY A 747 34.37 5.35 15.31
CA GLY A 747 33.40 6.10 14.50
C GLY A 747 32.41 6.88 15.36
N THR A 748 31.80 6.24 16.35
CA THR A 748 30.85 6.85 17.29
C THR A 748 31.43 8.08 18.00
N ARG A 749 32.68 8.00 18.48
CA ARG A 749 33.39 9.18 19.03
C ARG A 749 33.75 10.25 17.99
N ALA A 750 33.88 9.92 16.71
CA ALA A 750 34.06 10.92 15.66
C ALA A 750 32.74 11.66 15.38
N ALA A 751 31.62 10.95 15.33
CA ALA A 751 30.27 11.53 15.23
C ALA A 751 29.92 12.41 16.43
N GLN A 752 30.17 11.95 17.66
CA GLN A 752 29.92 12.69 18.91
C GLN A 752 30.55 14.09 18.87
N ARG A 753 31.83 14.16 18.51
CA ARG A 753 32.58 15.42 18.44
C ARG A 753 32.15 16.30 17.26
N ALA A 754 31.61 15.72 16.18
CA ALA A 754 31.04 16.47 15.06
C ALA A 754 29.72 17.14 15.48
N ASP A 755 28.88 16.40 16.22
CA ASP A 755 27.63 16.88 16.77
C ASP A 755 27.81 17.97 17.84
N GLU A 756 28.76 17.79 18.77
CA GLU A 756 29.18 18.85 19.71
C GLU A 756 29.55 20.15 18.98
N ALA A 757 30.28 20.04 17.86
CA ALA A 757 30.72 21.19 17.08
C ALA A 757 29.57 21.84 16.31
N ALA A 758 28.67 21.05 15.71
CA ALA A 758 27.47 21.56 15.04
C ALA A 758 26.53 22.27 16.02
N LYS A 759 26.24 21.65 17.18
CA LYS A 759 25.43 22.25 18.26
C LYS A 759 26.07 23.48 18.90
N ALA A 760 27.41 23.58 18.90
CA ALA A 760 28.14 24.80 19.27
C ALA A 760 28.14 25.89 18.17
N GLY A 761 27.62 25.59 16.98
CA GLY A 761 27.61 26.48 15.81
C GLY A 761 28.97 26.61 15.11
N ASP A 762 29.93 25.72 15.37
CA ASP A 762 31.26 25.70 14.76
C ASP A 762 31.29 24.77 13.53
N ALA A 763 30.69 25.26 12.43
CA ALA A 763 30.55 24.50 11.19
C ALA A 763 31.89 24.05 10.58
N GLU A 764 32.96 24.86 10.66
CA GLU A 764 34.28 24.47 10.13
C GLU A 764 34.88 23.30 10.91
N ALA A 765 34.73 23.33 12.24
CA ALA A 765 35.20 22.24 13.09
C ALA A 765 34.27 21.00 13.05
N ALA A 766 32.97 21.17 12.74
CA ALA A 766 32.06 20.05 12.47
C ALA A 766 32.42 19.35 11.15
N ASP A 767 32.54 20.12 10.06
CA ASP A 767 32.96 19.67 8.73
C ASP A 767 34.27 18.85 8.75
N ASN A 768 35.28 19.34 9.48
CA ASN A 768 36.57 18.64 9.58
C ASN A 768 36.46 17.30 10.31
N ARG A 769 35.51 17.15 11.25
CA ARG A 769 35.22 15.89 11.94
C ARG A 769 34.35 14.96 11.11
N LEU A 770 33.40 15.48 10.32
CA LEU A 770 32.60 14.73 9.35
C LEU A 770 33.47 14.06 8.28
N ARG A 771 34.48 14.77 7.74
CA ARG A 771 35.48 14.19 6.82
C ARG A 771 36.27 13.05 7.49
N GLY A 772 36.70 13.26 8.74
CA GLY A 772 37.34 12.21 9.54
C GLY A 772 36.42 11.04 9.89
N LEU A 773 35.10 11.24 9.96
CA LEU A 773 34.12 10.17 10.11
C LEU A 773 33.99 9.37 8.80
N GLN A 774 33.94 10.02 7.64
CA GLN A 774 33.89 9.38 6.32
C GLN A 774 35.07 8.40 6.11
N GLU A 775 36.29 8.81 6.47
CA GLU A 775 37.48 7.95 6.45
C GLU A 775 37.36 6.71 7.38
N ARG A 776 36.58 6.82 8.46
CA ARG A 776 36.34 5.73 9.42
C ARG A 776 35.22 4.80 8.96
N THR A 777 34.17 5.32 8.32
CA THR A 777 33.11 4.53 7.68
C THR A 777 33.69 3.60 6.61
N ALA A 778 34.55 4.12 5.72
CA ALA A 778 35.27 3.31 4.75
C ALA A 778 36.19 2.25 5.42
N ALA A 779 36.88 2.60 6.51
CA ALA A 779 37.70 1.65 7.25
C ALA A 779 36.90 0.55 7.98
N ILE A 780 35.63 0.81 8.31
CA ILE A 780 34.67 -0.19 8.82
C ILE A 780 34.25 -1.13 7.68
N ALA A 781 33.85 -0.60 6.52
CA ALA A 781 33.51 -1.41 5.34
C ALA A 781 34.66 -2.37 4.94
N ASP A 782 35.88 -1.83 4.77
CA ASP A 782 37.08 -2.62 4.50
C ASP A 782 37.31 -3.70 5.59
N ALA A 783 36.98 -3.41 6.86
CA ALA A 783 37.18 -4.34 7.95
C ALA A 783 36.17 -5.50 7.92
N ILE A 784 34.93 -5.26 7.48
CA ILE A 784 33.93 -6.32 7.31
C ILE A 784 34.33 -7.22 6.14
N GLU A 785 34.64 -6.65 4.96
CA GLU A 785 35.09 -7.41 3.78
C GLU A 785 36.30 -8.32 4.13
N ARG A 786 37.30 -7.76 4.82
CA ARG A 786 38.54 -8.49 5.18
C ARG A 786 38.34 -9.58 6.25
N ASN A 787 37.25 -9.57 7.02
CA ASN A 787 37.05 -10.47 8.16
C ASN A 787 35.76 -11.31 8.09
N ARG A 788 34.94 -11.21 7.03
CA ARG A 788 33.59 -11.82 6.97
C ARG A 788 33.53 -13.30 7.40
N GLU A 789 34.47 -14.14 6.98
CA GLU A 789 34.56 -15.57 7.37
C GLU A 789 34.85 -15.82 8.88
N THR A 790 35.06 -14.76 9.66
CA THR A 790 35.46 -14.80 11.09
C THR A 790 34.64 -13.87 11.98
N LEU A 791 33.62 -13.21 11.42
CA LEU A 791 32.63 -12.46 12.18
C LEU A 791 31.48 -13.39 12.57
N PRO A 792 30.78 -13.13 13.68
CA PRO A 792 29.50 -13.79 14.00
C PRO A 792 28.49 -13.62 12.86
N ASP A 793 27.62 -14.60 12.66
CA ASP A 793 26.56 -14.55 11.64
C ASP A 793 25.62 -13.34 11.87
N GLN A 794 25.02 -12.81 10.79
CA GLN A 794 24.16 -11.60 10.75
C GLN A 794 24.83 -10.26 11.15
N LEU A 795 25.93 -10.25 11.91
CA LEU A 795 26.63 -9.00 12.27
C LEU A 795 27.21 -8.23 11.05
N PRO A 796 27.84 -8.88 10.04
CA PRO A 796 28.26 -8.19 8.82
C PRO A 796 27.08 -7.48 8.15
N GLU A 797 25.97 -8.18 7.98
CA GLU A 797 24.78 -7.70 7.28
C GLU A 797 24.09 -6.54 8.04
N LEU A 798 23.97 -6.63 9.37
CA LEU A 798 23.45 -5.56 10.24
C LEU A 798 24.26 -4.26 10.10
N VAL A 799 25.59 -4.35 10.06
CA VAL A 799 26.44 -3.16 9.93
C VAL A 799 26.46 -2.65 8.49
N GLU A 800 26.62 -3.53 7.49
CA GLU A 800 26.70 -3.16 6.07
C GLU A 800 25.44 -2.44 5.58
N ARG A 801 24.23 -2.84 6.02
CA ARG A 801 22.97 -2.14 5.73
C ARG A 801 22.96 -0.66 6.18
N ARG A 802 23.64 -0.33 7.28
CA ARG A 802 23.65 1.02 7.87
C ARG A 802 24.74 1.95 7.32
N LEU A 803 25.80 1.42 6.70
CA LEU A 803 26.90 2.25 6.16
C LEU A 803 26.44 3.22 5.06
N PRO A 804 25.57 2.85 4.08
CA PRO A 804 25.04 3.79 3.09
C PRO A 804 24.28 4.99 3.69
N GLN A 805 23.54 4.77 4.78
CA GLN A 805 22.89 5.86 5.53
C GLN A 805 23.94 6.77 6.17
N VAL A 806 24.96 6.20 6.84
CA VAL A 806 26.06 6.98 7.42
C VAL A 806 26.78 7.83 6.37
N GLU A 807 27.09 7.26 5.20
CA GLU A 807 27.76 8.01 4.11
C GLU A 807 26.86 9.13 3.56
N THR A 808 25.60 8.82 3.26
CA THR A 808 24.61 9.79 2.74
C THR A 808 24.42 10.96 3.72
N ARG A 809 24.26 10.69 5.02
CA ARG A 809 24.05 11.76 6.01
C ARG A 809 25.33 12.56 6.29
N ILE A 810 26.53 12.00 6.06
CA ILE A 810 27.78 12.77 6.08
C ILE A 810 27.84 13.75 4.90
N GLU A 811 27.46 13.34 3.68
CA GLU A 811 27.48 14.24 2.52
C GLU A 811 26.41 15.33 2.60
N GLN A 812 25.19 14.99 3.07
CA GLN A 812 24.17 15.97 3.42
C GLN A 812 24.66 16.92 4.52
N ALA A 813 25.28 16.41 5.60
CA ALA A 813 25.78 17.25 6.68
C ALA A 813 26.92 18.18 6.23
N LEU A 814 27.80 17.75 5.31
CA LEU A 814 28.87 18.56 4.74
C LEU A 814 28.34 19.66 3.79
N THR A 815 27.21 19.44 3.13
CA THR A 815 26.59 20.41 2.21
C THR A 815 25.60 21.35 2.88
N ALA A 816 24.96 20.93 3.98
CA ALA A 816 24.01 21.73 4.74
C ALA A 816 24.59 23.05 5.27
N GLU A 817 23.75 24.09 5.28
CA GLU A 817 24.00 25.33 6.01
C GLU A 817 23.89 25.13 7.54
N ARG A 818 23.99 26.23 8.30
CA ARG A 818 24.48 26.25 9.69
C ARG A 818 23.43 26.04 10.76
#